data_AF-A0A7V2EIN6-F1
#
_entry.id   AF-A0A7V2EIN6-F1
#
_cell.length_a   1.000
_cell.length_b   1.000
_cell.length_c   1.000
_cell.angle_alpha   90.00
_cell.angle_beta   90.00
_cell.angle_gamma   90.00
#
_symmetry.space_group_name_H-M   'P 1'
#
loop_
_entity.id
_entity.type
_entity.pdbx_description
1 polymer ?
#
loop_
_entity_poly.entity_id
_entity_poly.type
_entity_poly.pdbx_seq_one_letter_code
_entity_poly.pdbx_strand_id
1 'polypeptide(L)'
;MERKVIYRDRQEFQAQDINNTQDFVDESLQHVILDAITPERQIVGLQVTAKSATEIEVTPGRLWVGDSGKVYRLDTAQTISVFSYLPVTDKRYLAVSVVGEEVDTDIQPRDFLIDLQTGQTEPSAVPMERKRTITVYITSGLESPDPQKPVPPTGYTLIAYVLLNPGRIESIELATNKKLPRLFETEGRVRSLEDWQRLTQPKISTISSDIATLAQRVNELSREEINRRINELASDVARLKVLNNLPSTYSSYDQDNFLDSSKSDIQDPTYYARVEEGLSFPWEGENVAQLQLFNPYEDAVSLRYRDIGFLIPAFSDEVRLETRGYSGDILISQYQYQSFTIKQGQTPVTVIRYGPTRWVPYYVLRSRYWWHYWAYWYWNWAHGSSYSGSPPDGYEVLEDRGHWVKVRFYWKDTVSVPYQYIDTTTQNIAGSQIAQTFLNAQNGWLTKVGLFFTQKDTNGTVYITICETEKGLPNLNKALGTTSLNPDALKLYPEETVFEFQRPLYLEAGKRYALVITTAGAHKVATVSGTEYTQGTIFYSTDGEYFQGDFTKDLMMKFYYAKFLNPRTIVELQAASLSGGIADISILAQMIVPNTCELIFEYQKDGKWYAVNNQTAEQLLGLPALLPLRAVFIGSTDLMPALNLVGSKLYVRRPANTFKHISTQRTLGAGTTQIEVQLLLRDFDATKHSLTISLSDGTNTYTPSSVSDIQEAEGIRRKANFSLGTAISSYKIILDGSTNTPLNIFNIAERIDIAQ
;
A
#
# COMPACT_ATOMS: atom_id res chain seq x y z
N MET A 1 9.50 -84.30 -32.58
CA MET A 1 10.43 -85.35 -33.03
C MET A 1 10.92 -84.93 -34.41
N GLU A 2 12.20 -84.56 -34.49
CA GLU A 2 12.82 -83.95 -35.67
C GLU A 2 13.22 -84.99 -36.73
N ARG A 3 13.49 -86.22 -36.29
CA ARG A 3 13.90 -87.35 -37.13
C ARG A 3 13.00 -88.55 -36.84
N LYS A 4 12.63 -89.32 -37.87
CA LYS A 4 11.72 -90.47 -37.76
C LYS A 4 12.35 -91.72 -38.38
N VAL A 5 12.35 -92.82 -37.63
CA VAL A 5 12.64 -94.15 -38.17
C VAL A 5 11.40 -94.64 -38.94
N ILE A 6 11.58 -95.05 -40.20
CA ILE A 6 10.49 -95.48 -41.08
C ILE A 6 10.38 -97.00 -41.03
N TYR A 7 9.27 -97.50 -40.51
CA TYR A 7 8.93 -98.93 -40.55
C TYR A 7 8.10 -99.26 -41.79
N ARG A 8 8.49 -100.30 -42.53
CA ARG A 8 7.75 -100.83 -43.69
C ARG A 8 7.25 -102.25 -43.42
N ASP A 9 6.17 -102.62 -44.10
CA ASP A 9 5.67 -103.99 -44.05
C ASP A 9 6.70 -104.98 -44.66
N ARG A 10 6.88 -106.14 -44.03
CA ARG A 10 7.84 -107.22 -44.39
C ARG A 10 9.34 -106.89 -44.36
N GLN A 11 9.78 -105.83 -43.68
CA GLN A 11 11.22 -105.56 -43.49
C GLN A 11 11.82 -106.37 -42.33
N GLU A 12 13.10 -106.73 -42.43
CA GLU A 12 13.85 -107.24 -41.28
C GLU A 12 13.99 -106.13 -40.24
N PHE A 13 13.71 -106.45 -38.99
CA PHE A 13 13.66 -105.50 -37.90
C PHE A 13 14.93 -105.60 -37.06
N GLN A 14 15.79 -104.59 -37.13
CA GLN A 14 17.04 -104.57 -36.38
C GLN A 14 16.84 -103.89 -35.03
N ALA A 15 17.54 -104.37 -33.98
CA ALA A 15 17.49 -103.75 -32.66
C ALA A 15 17.91 -102.26 -32.70
N GLN A 16 18.80 -101.90 -33.63
CA GLN A 16 19.24 -100.52 -33.82
C GLN A 16 18.10 -99.58 -34.28
N ASP A 17 17.08 -100.07 -34.96
CA ASP A 17 15.95 -99.24 -35.41
C ASP A 17 15.11 -98.74 -34.22
N ILE A 18 14.93 -99.58 -33.20
CA ILE A 18 14.29 -99.17 -31.93
C ILE A 18 15.20 -98.23 -31.15
N ASN A 19 16.50 -98.53 -31.06
CA ASN A 19 17.45 -97.68 -30.33
C ASN A 19 17.49 -96.27 -30.96
N ASN A 20 17.59 -96.18 -32.28
CA ASN A 20 17.53 -94.91 -33.01
C ASN A 20 16.21 -94.15 -32.77
N THR A 21 15.09 -94.87 -32.62
CA THR A 21 13.80 -94.23 -32.30
C THR A 21 13.85 -93.57 -30.92
N GLN A 22 14.47 -94.23 -29.92
CA GLN A 22 14.65 -93.66 -28.58
C GLN A 22 15.63 -92.46 -28.61
N ASP A 23 16.76 -92.61 -29.31
CA ASP A 23 17.78 -91.57 -29.42
C ASP A 23 17.22 -90.30 -30.10
N PHE A 24 16.45 -90.44 -31.18
CA PHE A 24 15.87 -89.29 -31.89
C PHE A 24 14.81 -88.56 -31.06
N VAL A 25 14.07 -89.27 -30.20
CA VAL A 25 13.14 -88.66 -29.25
C VAL A 25 13.91 -87.87 -28.20
N ASP A 26 14.96 -88.47 -27.64
CA ASP A 26 15.79 -87.84 -26.63
C ASP A 26 16.49 -86.58 -27.19
N GLU A 27 17.09 -86.67 -28.38
CA GLU A 27 17.70 -85.53 -29.10
C GLU A 27 16.70 -84.38 -29.31
N SER A 28 15.49 -84.71 -29.79
CA SER A 28 14.44 -83.70 -29.98
C SER A 28 14.01 -83.02 -28.67
N LEU A 29 14.00 -83.76 -27.55
CA LEU A 29 13.69 -83.19 -26.23
C LEU A 29 14.84 -82.33 -25.71
N GLN A 30 16.10 -82.73 -25.96
CA GLN A 30 17.27 -81.94 -25.60
C GLN A 30 17.27 -80.58 -26.32
N HIS A 31 16.95 -80.54 -27.62
CA HIS A 31 16.87 -79.27 -28.36
C HIS A 31 15.81 -78.32 -27.80
N VAL A 32 14.61 -78.82 -27.45
CA VAL A 32 13.57 -77.99 -26.82
C VAL A 32 14.06 -77.36 -25.51
N ILE A 33 14.81 -78.11 -24.70
CA ILE A 33 15.32 -77.63 -23.42
C ILE A 33 16.40 -76.57 -23.62
N LEU A 34 17.36 -76.86 -24.51
CA LEU A 34 18.51 -76.00 -24.79
C LEU A 34 18.08 -74.68 -25.44
N ASP A 35 17.20 -74.72 -26.44
CA ASP A 35 16.82 -73.54 -27.22
C ASP A 35 15.71 -72.70 -26.57
N ALA A 36 14.72 -73.34 -25.94
CA ALA A 36 13.49 -72.66 -25.52
C ALA A 36 13.34 -72.48 -24.00
N ILE A 37 14.01 -73.28 -23.17
CA ILE A 37 13.79 -73.26 -21.70
C ILE A 37 14.96 -72.57 -21.00
N THR A 38 16.15 -73.16 -21.02
CA THR A 38 17.33 -72.56 -20.38
C THR A 38 18.62 -73.22 -20.86
N PRO A 39 19.67 -72.42 -21.12
CA PRO A 39 21.03 -72.94 -21.34
C PRO A 39 21.78 -73.21 -20.02
N GLU A 40 21.19 -72.88 -18.86
CA GLU A 40 21.84 -73.05 -17.56
C GLU A 40 21.40 -74.33 -16.85
N ARG A 41 22.16 -74.72 -15.81
CA ARG A 41 21.76 -75.79 -14.90
C ARG A 41 20.73 -75.28 -13.90
N GLN A 42 19.55 -75.89 -13.88
CA GLN A 42 18.44 -75.48 -13.02
C GLN A 42 17.76 -76.67 -12.33
N ILE A 43 17.08 -76.42 -11.22
CA ILE A 43 16.45 -77.45 -10.38
C ILE A 43 14.94 -77.24 -10.28
N VAL A 44 14.22 -78.36 -10.16
CA VAL A 44 12.81 -78.42 -9.76
C VAL A 44 12.68 -79.44 -8.64
N GLY A 45 12.20 -79.03 -7.46
CA GLY A 45 12.21 -79.89 -6.27
C GLY A 45 13.59 -79.87 -5.59
N LEU A 46 14.08 -81.04 -5.14
CA LEU A 46 15.39 -81.18 -4.47
C LEU A 46 15.54 -80.28 -3.23
N GLN A 47 14.46 -80.10 -2.49
CA GLN A 47 14.50 -79.37 -1.22
C GLN A 47 15.27 -80.17 -0.19
N VAL A 48 16.15 -79.49 0.53
CA VAL A 48 16.94 -80.03 1.64
C VAL A 48 16.27 -79.66 2.96
N THR A 49 15.93 -80.65 3.77
CA THR A 49 15.34 -80.47 5.11
C THR A 49 16.16 -81.24 6.15
N ALA A 50 16.09 -80.82 7.41
CA ALA A 50 16.68 -81.57 8.52
C ALA A 50 15.73 -82.69 8.91
N LYS A 51 16.16 -83.95 8.80
CA LYS A 51 15.38 -85.12 9.22
C LYS A 51 15.61 -85.46 10.68
N SER A 52 16.85 -85.29 11.14
CA SER A 52 17.27 -85.43 12.53
C SER A 52 18.37 -84.41 12.85
N ALA A 53 18.95 -84.45 14.05
CA ALA A 53 20.01 -83.51 14.44
C ALA A 53 21.28 -83.64 13.57
N THR A 54 21.50 -84.79 12.92
CA THR A 54 22.73 -85.11 12.18
C THR A 54 22.47 -85.72 10.80
N GLU A 55 21.24 -85.64 10.31
CA GLU A 55 20.85 -86.13 8.99
C GLU A 55 20.04 -85.08 8.23
N ILE A 56 20.41 -84.88 6.96
CA ILE A 56 19.64 -84.09 6.01
C ILE A 56 18.89 -85.01 5.06
N GLU A 57 17.73 -84.57 4.60
CA GLU A 57 16.94 -85.26 3.59
C GLU A 57 16.81 -84.37 2.36
N VAL A 58 17.17 -84.94 1.20
CA VAL A 58 16.95 -84.32 -0.10
C VAL A 58 15.73 -84.96 -0.72
N THR A 59 14.67 -84.17 -0.89
CA THR A 59 13.40 -84.61 -1.48
C THR A 59 13.52 -84.93 -2.97
N PRO A 60 12.63 -85.77 -3.54
CA PRO A 60 12.60 -86.06 -4.98
C PRO A 60 12.53 -84.80 -5.83
N GLY A 61 13.13 -84.86 -7.02
CA GLY A 61 13.19 -83.70 -7.90
C GLY A 61 13.92 -83.98 -9.21
N ARG A 62 14.11 -82.92 -9.99
CA ARG A 62 14.76 -82.95 -11.31
C ARG A 62 15.84 -81.90 -11.40
N LEU A 63 16.97 -82.28 -11.98
CA LEU A 63 18.06 -81.40 -12.38
C LEU A 63 18.03 -81.29 -13.90
N TRP A 64 17.85 -80.07 -14.38
CA TRP A 64 17.91 -79.70 -15.79
C TRP A 64 19.32 -79.21 -16.08
N VAL A 65 19.97 -79.80 -17.07
CA VAL A 65 21.33 -79.45 -17.49
C VAL A 65 21.21 -78.79 -18.86
N GLY A 66 20.99 -77.47 -18.84
CA GLY A 66 20.65 -76.69 -20.04
C GLY A 66 21.73 -76.67 -21.12
N ASP A 67 23.00 -76.82 -20.73
CA ASP A 67 24.14 -76.94 -21.64
C ASP A 67 24.15 -78.23 -22.46
N SER A 68 23.43 -79.27 -22.00
CA SER A 68 23.30 -80.54 -22.73
C SER A 68 21.85 -80.93 -23.03
N GLY A 69 20.88 -80.10 -22.68
CA GLY A 69 19.44 -80.41 -22.76
C GLY A 69 18.98 -81.63 -21.95
N LYS A 70 19.81 -82.18 -21.05
CA LYS A 70 19.50 -83.44 -20.34
C LYS A 70 18.76 -83.16 -19.03
N VAL A 71 17.82 -84.04 -18.69
CA VAL A 71 17.10 -84.01 -17.42
C VAL A 71 17.46 -85.25 -16.60
N TYR A 72 17.98 -85.01 -15.40
CA TYR A 72 18.28 -86.03 -14.41
C TYR A 72 17.20 -86.01 -13.34
N ARG A 73 16.85 -87.18 -12.81
CA ARG A 73 15.80 -87.32 -11.81
C ARG A 73 16.30 -87.99 -10.53
N LEU A 74 15.78 -87.53 -9.42
CA LEU A 74 15.82 -88.23 -8.14
C LEU A 74 14.39 -88.66 -7.82
N ASP A 75 14.10 -89.96 -7.90
CA ASP A 75 12.74 -90.47 -7.74
C ASP A 75 12.34 -90.65 -6.26
N THR A 76 13.30 -90.95 -5.38
CA THR A 76 13.08 -91.21 -3.95
C THR A 76 13.94 -90.28 -3.10
N ALA A 77 13.41 -89.83 -1.96
CA ALA A 77 14.15 -88.97 -1.05
C ALA A 77 15.45 -89.65 -0.59
N GLN A 78 16.56 -88.92 -0.63
CA GLN A 78 17.86 -89.40 -0.16
C GLN A 78 18.14 -88.81 1.22
N THR A 79 18.28 -89.67 2.23
CA THR A 79 18.75 -89.27 3.56
C THR A 79 20.28 -89.40 3.60
N ILE A 80 20.96 -88.32 3.98
CA ILE A 80 22.42 -88.26 4.02
C ILE A 80 22.83 -87.88 5.44
N SER A 81 23.70 -88.68 6.04
CA SER A 81 24.27 -88.36 7.35
C SER A 81 25.35 -87.29 7.20
N VAL A 82 25.23 -86.22 8.00
CA VAL A 82 26.23 -85.15 8.11
C VAL A 82 27.08 -85.29 9.38
N PHE A 83 26.94 -86.40 10.12
CA PHE A 83 27.63 -86.64 11.39
C PHE A 83 29.17 -86.56 11.27
N SER A 84 29.73 -87.13 10.21
CA SER A 84 31.19 -87.08 9.94
C SER A 84 31.72 -85.68 9.62
N TYR A 85 30.83 -84.71 9.39
CA TYR A 85 31.18 -83.34 9.05
C TYR A 85 30.96 -82.35 10.21
N LEU A 86 30.54 -82.82 11.39
CA LEU A 86 30.35 -81.96 12.56
C LEU A 86 31.68 -81.30 12.97
N PRO A 87 31.70 -79.98 13.22
CA PRO A 87 32.87 -79.29 13.75
C PRO A 87 33.16 -79.70 15.20
N VAL A 88 34.39 -79.49 15.67
CA VAL A 88 34.80 -79.92 17.02
C VAL A 88 34.57 -78.82 18.05
N THR A 89 34.74 -77.55 17.69
CA THR A 89 34.68 -76.42 18.64
C THR A 89 33.81 -75.28 18.13
N ASP A 90 33.91 -74.89 16.87
CA ASP A 90 33.18 -73.74 16.29
C ASP A 90 32.09 -74.18 15.29
N LYS A 91 31.68 -73.30 14.38
CA LYS A 91 30.66 -73.57 13.36
C LYS A 91 31.28 -73.87 12.00
N ARG A 92 30.53 -74.55 11.12
CA ARG A 92 30.97 -74.88 9.75
C ARG A 92 29.80 -74.92 8.77
N TYR A 93 29.99 -74.37 7.58
CA TYR A 93 29.06 -74.54 6.47
C TYR A 93 29.38 -75.76 5.61
N LEU A 94 28.35 -76.48 5.19
CA LEU A 94 28.38 -77.46 4.12
C LEU A 94 27.63 -76.91 2.90
N ALA A 95 28.21 -77.04 1.72
CA ALA A 95 27.48 -76.85 0.46
C ALA A 95 26.95 -78.21 0.00
N VAL A 96 25.63 -78.34 -0.03
CA VAL A 96 24.94 -79.49 -0.62
C VAL A 96 24.69 -79.15 -2.08
N SER A 97 25.27 -79.96 -2.97
CA SER A 97 25.23 -79.77 -4.41
C SER A 97 24.82 -81.06 -5.10
N VAL A 98 24.34 -80.96 -6.34
CA VAL A 98 23.89 -82.11 -7.12
C VAL A 98 24.56 -82.15 -8.49
N VAL A 99 24.81 -83.36 -8.97
CA VAL A 99 25.27 -83.63 -10.33
C VAL A 99 24.43 -84.75 -10.94
N GLY A 100 24.31 -84.73 -12.26
CA GLY A 100 23.63 -85.76 -13.02
C GLY A 100 24.60 -86.84 -13.48
N GLU A 101 24.24 -88.10 -13.28
CA GLU A 101 24.99 -89.26 -13.75
C GLU A 101 24.05 -90.21 -14.51
N GLU A 102 24.58 -90.86 -15.54
CA GLU A 102 23.88 -91.94 -16.26
C GLU A 102 24.34 -93.27 -15.67
N VAL A 103 23.40 -94.04 -15.13
CA VAL A 103 23.66 -95.34 -14.52
C VAL A 103 22.84 -96.38 -15.24
N ASP A 104 23.50 -97.47 -15.62
CA ASP A 104 22.85 -98.65 -16.19
C ASP A 104 22.31 -99.51 -15.03
N THR A 105 20.99 -99.61 -14.94
CA THR A 105 20.21 -100.30 -13.90
C THR A 105 19.41 -101.46 -14.51
N ASP A 106 18.68 -102.19 -13.64
CA ASP A 106 17.84 -103.34 -14.05
C ASP A 106 18.64 -104.46 -14.73
N ILE A 107 19.60 -105.05 -14.00
CA ILE A 107 20.42 -106.17 -14.48
C ILE A 107 19.54 -107.42 -14.52
N GLN A 108 19.33 -107.95 -15.73
CA GLN A 108 18.55 -109.16 -15.96
C GLN A 108 19.36 -110.18 -16.76
N PRO A 109 19.17 -111.49 -16.53
CA PRO A 109 19.75 -112.49 -17.42
C PRO A 109 19.08 -112.41 -18.80
N ARG A 110 19.90 -112.39 -19.84
CA ARG A 110 19.49 -112.43 -21.25
C ARG A 110 20.32 -113.46 -21.99
N ASP A 111 19.67 -114.25 -22.83
CA ASP A 111 20.33 -115.23 -23.67
C ASP A 111 20.84 -114.55 -24.94
N PHE A 112 22.14 -114.66 -25.20
CA PHE A 112 22.79 -114.16 -26.43
C PHE A 112 23.16 -115.35 -27.32
N LEU A 113 22.96 -115.20 -28.63
CA LEU A 113 23.32 -116.23 -29.60
C LEU A 113 24.81 -116.13 -29.94
N ILE A 114 25.59 -117.16 -29.60
CA ILE A 114 27.06 -117.18 -29.78
C ILE A 114 27.47 -117.81 -31.12
N ASP A 115 26.65 -118.69 -31.68
CA ASP A 115 26.91 -119.37 -32.95
C ASP A 115 25.68 -119.37 -33.86
N LEU A 116 25.81 -118.64 -34.98
CA LEU A 116 24.78 -118.45 -35.99
C LEU A 116 24.42 -119.73 -36.77
N GLN A 117 25.27 -120.74 -36.81
CA GLN A 117 25.01 -121.98 -37.58
C GLN A 117 24.38 -123.09 -36.75
N THR A 118 24.62 -123.13 -35.43
CA THR A 118 24.12 -124.19 -34.53
C THR A 118 22.99 -123.73 -33.60
N GLY A 119 22.75 -122.42 -33.48
CA GLY A 119 21.69 -121.85 -32.64
C GLY A 119 21.97 -121.92 -31.15
N GLN A 120 23.23 -122.14 -30.73
CA GLN A 120 23.61 -122.14 -29.33
C GLN A 120 23.50 -120.74 -28.70
N THR A 121 22.92 -120.69 -27.51
CA THR A 121 22.77 -119.45 -26.72
C THR A 121 23.49 -119.55 -25.38
N GLU A 122 24.03 -118.42 -24.92
CA GLU A 122 24.67 -118.27 -23.61
C GLU A 122 23.96 -117.17 -22.80
N PRO A 123 23.53 -117.45 -21.55
CA PRO A 123 22.96 -116.42 -20.68
C PRO A 123 24.05 -115.49 -20.16
N SER A 124 23.89 -114.18 -20.41
CA SER A 124 24.71 -113.12 -19.83
C SER A 124 23.85 -112.17 -19.01
N ALA A 125 24.36 -111.71 -17.87
CA ALA A 125 23.71 -110.69 -17.05
C ALA A 125 24.01 -109.30 -17.65
N VAL A 126 22.98 -108.64 -18.18
CA VAL A 126 23.13 -107.36 -18.90
C VAL A 126 22.13 -106.35 -18.32
N PRO A 127 22.53 -105.07 -18.11
CA PRO A 127 21.61 -104.02 -17.71
C PRO A 127 20.57 -103.74 -18.80
N MET A 128 19.30 -103.61 -18.41
CA MET A 128 18.17 -103.41 -19.32
C MET A 128 17.60 -101.98 -19.28
N GLU A 129 18.03 -101.14 -18.34
CA GLU A 129 17.58 -99.74 -18.22
C GLU A 129 18.80 -98.81 -18.11
N ARG A 130 18.87 -97.75 -18.92
CA ARG A 130 19.78 -96.63 -18.67
C ARG A 130 19.01 -95.49 -18.01
N LYS A 131 19.43 -95.11 -16.80
CA LYS A 131 18.74 -94.11 -16.00
C LYS A 131 19.61 -92.87 -15.77
N ARG A 132 19.08 -91.69 -16.08
CA ARG A 132 19.64 -90.40 -15.69
C ARG A 132 19.26 -90.08 -14.24
N THR A 133 20.14 -90.40 -13.31
CA THR A 133 19.93 -90.20 -11.87
C THR A 133 20.70 -88.99 -11.36
N ILE A 134 20.25 -88.44 -10.23
CA ILE A 134 20.97 -87.38 -9.52
C ILE A 134 21.79 -88.00 -8.39
N THR A 135 23.04 -87.55 -8.27
CA THR A 135 23.93 -87.86 -7.16
C THR A 135 24.17 -86.59 -6.34
N VAL A 136 23.97 -86.67 -5.02
CA VAL A 136 24.19 -85.56 -4.09
C VAL A 136 25.64 -85.57 -3.62
N TYR A 137 26.27 -84.40 -3.65
CA TYR A 137 27.66 -84.18 -3.25
C TYR A 137 27.74 -83.09 -2.18
N ILE A 138 28.46 -83.38 -1.09
CA ILE A 138 28.66 -82.46 0.04
C ILE A 138 30.08 -81.92 -0.02
N THR A 139 30.20 -80.59 -0.10
CA THR A 139 31.48 -79.89 0.02
C THR A 139 31.57 -79.25 1.41
N SER A 140 32.60 -79.62 2.18
CA SER A 140 32.81 -79.12 3.53
C SER A 140 33.60 -77.80 3.51
N GLY A 141 33.10 -76.78 4.22
CA GLY A 141 33.83 -75.54 4.47
C GLY A 141 34.83 -75.66 5.61
N LEU A 142 35.55 -74.57 5.87
CA LEU A 142 36.47 -74.45 7.01
C LEU A 142 35.69 -74.10 8.29
N GLU A 143 36.15 -74.62 9.42
CA GLU A 143 35.61 -74.33 10.74
C GLU A 143 36.13 -72.97 11.24
N SER A 144 35.22 -72.13 11.73
CA SER A 144 35.51 -70.77 12.20
C SER A 144 34.34 -70.26 13.06
N PRO A 145 34.57 -69.32 14.01
CA PRO A 145 33.48 -68.62 14.70
C PRO A 145 32.52 -67.89 13.76
N ASP A 146 33.01 -67.45 12.59
CA ASP A 146 32.23 -66.90 11.47
C ASP A 146 32.57 -67.68 10.17
N PRO A 147 31.95 -68.85 9.95
CA PRO A 147 32.31 -69.72 8.83
C PRO A 147 31.83 -69.14 7.50
N GLN A 148 32.68 -69.20 6.48
CA GLN A 148 32.33 -68.78 5.13
C GLN A 148 31.67 -69.93 4.34
N LYS A 149 30.74 -69.58 3.44
CA LYS A 149 30.03 -70.55 2.59
C LYS A 149 31.00 -71.15 1.55
N PRO A 150 31.20 -72.48 1.51
CA PRO A 150 32.09 -73.11 0.54
C PRO A 150 31.49 -73.07 -0.87
N VAL A 151 32.33 -72.88 -1.89
CA VAL A 151 31.88 -72.89 -3.30
C VAL A 151 31.77 -74.36 -3.77
N PRO A 152 30.65 -74.77 -4.43
CA PRO A 152 30.55 -76.11 -5.00
C PRO A 152 31.55 -76.31 -6.16
N PRO A 153 31.98 -77.55 -6.46
CA PRO A 153 32.88 -77.81 -7.58
C PRO A 153 32.27 -77.41 -8.93
N THR A 154 33.13 -77.09 -9.91
CA THR A 154 32.69 -76.76 -11.27
C THR A 154 31.87 -77.90 -11.88
N GLY A 155 30.68 -77.59 -12.39
CA GLY A 155 29.73 -78.58 -12.92
C GLY A 155 28.71 -79.09 -11.90
N TYR A 156 28.82 -78.75 -10.62
CA TYR A 156 27.80 -79.13 -9.62
C TYR A 156 26.83 -77.98 -9.39
N THR A 157 25.55 -78.30 -9.26
CA THR A 157 24.51 -77.29 -8.98
C THR A 157 24.26 -77.25 -7.48
N LEU A 158 24.50 -76.11 -6.85
CA LEU A 158 24.19 -75.90 -5.44
C LEU A 158 22.68 -75.97 -5.19
N ILE A 159 22.27 -76.71 -4.16
CA ILE A 159 20.86 -76.79 -3.73
C ILE A 159 20.61 -76.22 -2.33
N ALA A 160 21.61 -76.26 -1.43
CA ALA A 160 21.50 -75.65 -0.10
C ALA A 160 22.86 -75.43 0.56
N TYR A 161 22.91 -74.49 1.50
CA TYR A 161 23.95 -74.39 2.52
C TYR A 161 23.40 -74.89 3.86
N VAL A 162 24.14 -75.76 4.52
CA VAL A 162 23.78 -76.31 5.84
C VAL A 162 24.82 -75.83 6.85
N LEU A 163 24.39 -75.09 7.87
CA LEU A 163 25.24 -74.66 8.97
C LEU A 163 25.23 -75.72 10.07
N LEU A 164 26.40 -76.18 10.46
CA LEU A 164 26.61 -77.12 11.54
C LEU A 164 27.23 -76.41 12.75
N ASN A 165 26.77 -76.79 13.94
CA ASN A 165 27.46 -76.53 15.20
C ASN A 165 27.99 -77.88 15.75
N PRO A 166 28.80 -77.89 16.84
CA PRO A 166 29.44 -79.13 17.31
C PRO A 166 28.49 -80.27 17.72
N GLY A 167 27.19 -80.00 17.91
CA GLY A 167 26.22 -81.00 18.35
C GLY A 167 25.07 -81.31 17.38
N ARG A 168 24.79 -80.44 16.40
CA ARG A 168 23.62 -80.55 15.52
C ARG A 168 23.70 -79.64 14.28
N ILE A 169 22.79 -79.88 13.34
CA ILE A 169 22.42 -78.91 12.30
C ILE A 169 21.79 -77.67 12.95
N GLU A 170 22.35 -76.49 12.68
CA GLU A 170 21.88 -75.22 13.22
C GLU A 170 20.88 -74.53 12.29
N SER A 171 21.15 -74.48 10.99
CA SER A 171 20.25 -73.90 9.99
C SER A 171 20.50 -74.49 8.60
N ILE A 172 19.45 -74.45 7.76
CA ILE A 172 19.53 -74.85 6.35
C ILE A 172 19.02 -73.68 5.50
N GLU A 173 19.87 -73.18 4.62
CA GLU A 173 19.56 -72.12 3.66
C GLU A 173 19.48 -72.71 2.25
N LEU A 174 18.29 -72.74 1.66
CA LEU A 174 18.09 -73.28 0.32
C LEU A 174 18.64 -72.32 -0.75
N ALA A 175 19.34 -72.86 -1.75
CA ALA A 175 19.80 -72.10 -2.90
C ALA A 175 18.65 -71.91 -3.90
N THR A 176 18.03 -70.74 -3.88
CA THR A 176 16.87 -70.43 -4.74
C THR A 176 17.26 -69.87 -6.11
N ASN A 177 18.52 -69.50 -6.29
CA ASN A 177 19.06 -68.84 -7.49
C ASN A 177 19.04 -69.70 -8.76
N LYS A 178 19.02 -71.03 -8.62
CA LYS A 178 19.01 -71.99 -9.75
C LYS A 178 17.68 -72.72 -9.88
N LYS A 179 16.59 -72.24 -9.28
CA LYS A 179 15.25 -72.83 -9.43
C LYS A 179 14.67 -72.49 -10.81
N LEU A 180 14.23 -73.49 -11.57
CA LEU A 180 13.52 -73.28 -12.83
C LEU A 180 12.11 -72.73 -12.53
N PRO A 181 11.77 -71.50 -12.96
CA PRO A 181 10.45 -70.93 -12.74
C PRO A 181 9.40 -71.59 -13.62
N ARG A 182 8.15 -71.62 -13.15
CA ARG A 182 7.01 -72.00 -13.98
C ARG A 182 6.64 -70.84 -14.90
N LEU A 183 6.30 -71.14 -16.16
CA LEU A 183 5.91 -70.10 -17.13
C LEU A 183 4.70 -69.27 -16.63
N PHE A 184 3.73 -69.92 -15.99
CA PHE A 184 2.57 -69.27 -15.38
C PHE A 184 2.93 -68.28 -14.25
N GLU A 185 3.91 -68.62 -13.40
CA GLU A 185 4.39 -67.71 -12.35
C GLU A 185 5.14 -66.52 -12.95
N THR A 186 5.85 -66.75 -14.05
CA THR A 186 6.57 -65.70 -14.79
C THR A 186 5.60 -64.72 -15.45
N GLU A 187 4.56 -65.23 -16.11
CA GLU A 187 3.48 -64.43 -16.69
C GLU A 187 2.77 -63.57 -15.62
N GLY A 188 2.44 -64.15 -14.46
CA GLY A 188 1.84 -63.40 -13.35
C GLY A 188 2.71 -62.24 -12.84
N ARG A 189 4.04 -62.44 -12.79
CA ARG A 189 4.99 -61.38 -12.44
C ARG A 189 5.06 -60.29 -13.51
N VAL A 190 5.07 -60.67 -14.78
CA VAL A 190 5.06 -59.72 -15.92
C VAL A 190 3.79 -58.88 -15.89
N ARG A 191 2.62 -59.50 -15.73
CA ARG A 191 1.35 -58.79 -15.64
C ARG A 191 1.30 -57.80 -14.48
N SER A 192 1.86 -58.18 -13.33
CA SER A 192 1.96 -57.29 -12.16
C SER A 192 2.85 -56.07 -12.43
N LEU A 193 3.94 -56.24 -13.19
CA LEU A 193 4.81 -55.14 -13.61
C LEU A 193 4.10 -54.22 -14.62
N GLU A 194 3.38 -54.79 -15.59
CA GLU A 194 2.60 -54.02 -16.56
C GLU A 194 1.48 -53.21 -15.90
N ASP A 195 0.78 -53.80 -14.92
CA ASP A 195 -0.26 -53.10 -14.16
C ASP A 195 0.33 -51.98 -13.29
N TRP A 196 1.50 -52.21 -12.65
CA TRP A 196 2.22 -51.15 -11.93
C TRP A 196 2.64 -50.02 -12.86
N GLN A 197 3.14 -50.34 -14.05
CA GLN A 197 3.52 -49.35 -15.05
C GLN A 197 2.30 -48.53 -15.49
N ARG A 198 1.17 -49.18 -15.78
CA ARG A 198 -0.09 -48.51 -16.17
C ARG A 198 -0.59 -47.53 -15.12
N LEU A 199 -0.45 -47.85 -13.83
CA LEU A 199 -0.89 -47.00 -12.72
C LEU A 199 0.11 -45.87 -12.40
N THR A 200 1.40 -46.10 -12.61
CA THR A 200 2.46 -45.18 -12.15
C THR A 200 2.86 -44.18 -13.23
N GLN A 201 2.80 -44.56 -14.50
CA GLN A 201 3.19 -43.72 -15.63
C GLN A 201 2.42 -42.37 -15.71
N PRO A 202 1.10 -42.30 -15.45
CA PRO A 202 0.38 -41.02 -15.41
C PRO A 202 0.83 -40.12 -14.24
N LYS A 203 1.18 -40.72 -13.09
CA LYS A 203 1.65 -40.01 -11.89
C LYS A 203 3.05 -39.42 -12.08
N ILE A 204 3.94 -40.16 -12.74
CA ILE A 204 5.29 -39.67 -13.06
C ILE A 204 5.22 -38.53 -14.09
N SER A 205 4.33 -38.65 -15.09
CA SER A 205 4.12 -37.59 -16.10
C SER A 205 3.64 -36.28 -15.46
N THR A 206 2.70 -36.38 -14.51
CA THR A 206 2.20 -35.22 -13.76
C THR A 206 3.26 -34.62 -12.83
N ILE A 207 4.01 -35.46 -12.10
CA ILE A 207 5.13 -34.97 -11.27
C ILE A 207 6.19 -34.25 -12.11
N SER A 208 6.50 -34.71 -13.32
CA SER A 208 7.44 -34.01 -14.22
C SER A 208 6.92 -32.61 -14.62
N SER A 209 5.63 -32.50 -14.93
CA SER A 209 4.97 -31.22 -15.21
C SER A 209 4.93 -30.31 -13.99
N ASP A 210 4.68 -30.86 -12.80
CA ASP A 210 4.66 -30.11 -11.54
C ASP A 210 6.06 -29.65 -11.15
N ILE A 211 7.10 -30.48 -11.37
CA ILE A 211 8.50 -30.09 -11.16
C ILE A 211 8.92 -29.00 -12.15
N ALA A 212 8.50 -29.06 -13.42
CA ALA A 212 8.75 -27.98 -14.37
C ALA A 212 8.07 -26.67 -13.94
N THR A 213 6.84 -26.76 -13.43
CA THR A 213 6.10 -25.61 -12.88
C THR A 213 6.74 -25.08 -11.60
N LEU A 214 7.20 -25.96 -10.71
CA LEU A 214 7.90 -25.61 -9.48
C LEU A 214 9.26 -24.99 -9.78
N ALA A 215 10.02 -25.54 -10.74
CA ALA A 215 11.28 -24.96 -11.20
C ALA A 215 11.06 -23.57 -11.82
N GLN A 216 9.97 -23.37 -12.57
CA GLN A 216 9.59 -22.05 -13.07
C GLN A 216 9.27 -21.08 -11.91
N ARG A 217 8.48 -21.50 -10.91
CA ARG A 217 8.18 -20.69 -9.72
C ARG A 217 9.41 -20.40 -8.86
N VAL A 218 10.33 -21.34 -8.73
CA VAL A 218 11.59 -21.16 -8.00
C VAL A 218 12.53 -20.20 -8.74
N ASN A 219 12.50 -20.18 -10.08
CA ASN A 219 13.20 -19.18 -10.88
C ASN A 219 12.52 -17.79 -10.82
N GLU A 220 11.19 -17.74 -10.72
CA GLU A 220 10.44 -16.48 -10.45
C GLU A 220 10.72 -15.93 -9.04
N LEU A 221 11.05 -16.79 -8.06
CA LEU A 221 11.52 -16.43 -6.71
C LEU A 221 13.02 -16.08 -6.65
N SER A 222 13.66 -15.78 -7.78
CA SER A 222 15.06 -15.34 -7.80
C SER A 222 15.26 -14.09 -6.92
N ARG A 223 16.52 -13.83 -6.52
CA ARG A 223 16.92 -12.71 -5.64
C ARG A 223 16.32 -11.36 -6.05
N GLU A 224 15.96 -11.20 -7.31
CA GLU A 224 15.30 -10.02 -7.87
C GLU A 224 13.89 -9.79 -7.32
N GLU A 225 13.06 -10.83 -7.14
CA GLU A 225 11.72 -10.68 -6.55
C GLU A 225 11.79 -10.47 -5.02
N ILE A 226 12.77 -11.07 -4.35
CA ILE A 226 13.05 -10.79 -2.93
C ILE A 226 13.49 -9.33 -2.77
N ASN A 227 14.42 -8.84 -3.59
CA ASN A 227 14.84 -7.44 -3.58
C ASN A 227 13.69 -6.50 -3.93
N ARG A 228 12.82 -6.84 -4.89
CA ARG A 228 11.60 -6.08 -5.18
C ARG A 228 10.69 -5.96 -3.95
N ARG A 229 10.43 -7.07 -3.26
CA ARG A 229 9.59 -7.07 -2.04
C ARG A 229 10.25 -6.31 -0.88
N ILE A 230 11.57 -6.40 -0.74
CA ILE A 230 12.33 -5.62 0.26
C ILE A 230 12.25 -4.12 -0.07
N ASN A 231 12.34 -3.74 -1.35
CA ASN A 231 12.21 -2.35 -1.79
C ASN A 231 10.78 -1.82 -1.58
N GLU A 232 9.75 -2.64 -1.84
CA GLU A 232 8.36 -2.32 -1.52
C GLU A 232 8.17 -2.10 -0.01
N LEU A 233 8.72 -3.01 0.82
CA LEU A 233 8.69 -2.85 2.27
C LEU A 233 9.45 -1.59 2.72
N ALA A 234 10.63 -1.32 2.15
CA ALA A 234 11.39 -0.11 2.44
C ALA A 234 10.62 1.16 2.04
N SER A 235 9.89 1.14 0.93
CA SER A 235 9.00 2.22 0.49
C SER A 235 7.87 2.47 1.49
N ASP A 236 7.22 1.40 1.96
CA ASP A 236 6.14 1.51 2.95
C ASP A 236 6.65 1.99 4.31
N VAL A 237 7.82 1.51 4.74
CA VAL A 237 8.46 1.99 5.97
C VAL A 237 8.87 3.47 5.83
N ALA A 238 9.37 3.90 4.67
CA ALA A 238 9.67 5.31 4.40
C ALA A 238 8.42 6.20 4.58
N ARG A 239 7.27 5.76 4.04
CA ARG A 239 5.99 6.44 4.24
C ARG A 239 5.55 6.48 5.69
N LEU A 240 5.67 5.36 6.41
CA LEU A 240 5.34 5.29 7.84
C LEU A 240 6.23 6.21 8.68
N LYS A 241 7.52 6.35 8.32
CA LYS A 241 8.42 7.29 8.99
C LYS A 241 7.95 8.73 8.82
N VAL A 242 7.57 9.14 7.62
CA VAL A 242 7.04 10.50 7.39
C VAL A 242 5.72 10.70 8.12
N LEU A 243 4.81 9.73 8.11
CA LEU A 243 3.55 9.79 8.86
C LEU A 243 3.78 9.94 10.38
N ASN A 244 4.78 9.27 10.94
CA ASN A 244 5.13 9.34 12.36
C ASN A 244 6.20 10.40 12.68
N ASN A 245 6.57 11.25 11.71
CA ASN A 245 7.61 12.28 11.83
C ASN A 245 8.96 11.77 12.40
N LEU A 246 9.36 10.55 12.01
CA LEU A 246 10.61 9.93 12.44
C LEU A 246 11.80 10.44 11.59
N PRO A 247 12.97 10.74 12.21
CA PRO A 247 14.12 11.28 11.49
C PRO A 247 14.66 10.31 10.43
N SER A 248 15.07 10.85 9.29
CA SER A 248 15.61 10.09 8.14
C SER A 248 17.14 9.89 8.18
N THR A 249 17.82 10.36 9.23
CA THR A 249 19.29 10.29 9.32
C THR A 249 19.77 8.83 9.33
N TYR A 250 20.71 8.51 8.44
CA TYR A 250 21.33 7.18 8.28
C TYR A 250 20.39 6.03 7.86
N SER A 251 19.17 6.30 7.36
CA SER A 251 18.35 5.25 6.73
C SER A 251 18.69 5.05 5.25
N SER A 252 18.61 3.80 4.80
CA SER A 252 18.77 3.40 3.39
C SER A 252 17.60 3.84 2.51
N TYR A 253 16.47 4.23 3.10
CA TYR A 253 15.30 4.79 2.40
C TYR A 253 14.92 6.17 2.95
N ASP A 254 14.42 7.04 2.08
CA ASP A 254 13.80 8.32 2.45
C ASP A 254 12.61 8.64 1.52
N GLN A 255 11.71 9.50 2.00
CA GLN A 255 10.51 9.91 1.27
C GLN A 255 10.30 11.43 1.38
N ASP A 256 9.97 12.06 0.26
CA ASP A 256 9.63 13.47 0.15
C ASP A 256 8.26 13.61 -0.52
N ASN A 257 7.43 14.45 0.05
CA ASN A 257 6.09 14.72 -0.41
C ASN A 257 5.91 16.14 -0.95
N PHE A 258 6.98 16.94 -0.93
CA PHE A 258 6.97 18.31 -1.42
C PHE A 258 5.84 19.15 -0.78
N LEU A 259 5.60 18.95 0.52
CA LEU A 259 4.77 19.84 1.33
C LEU A 259 5.54 21.10 1.76
N ASP A 260 6.84 20.96 1.97
CA ASP A 260 7.77 22.05 2.26
C ASP A 260 9.06 21.90 1.45
N SER A 261 9.87 22.97 1.44
CA SER A 261 11.14 23.00 0.72
C SER A 261 12.32 22.38 1.47
N SER A 262 12.13 21.74 2.63
CA SER A 262 13.23 21.26 3.49
C SER A 262 14.14 20.22 2.81
N LYS A 263 13.58 19.45 1.87
CA LYS A 263 14.27 18.42 1.07
C LYS A 263 14.59 18.87 -0.35
N SER A 264 14.44 20.18 -0.61
CA SER A 264 14.71 20.84 -1.89
C SER A 264 15.84 21.85 -1.72
N ASP A 265 16.86 21.77 -2.57
CA ASP A 265 17.99 22.70 -2.55
C ASP A 265 17.65 24.01 -3.27
N ILE A 266 16.76 24.80 -2.65
CA ILE A 266 16.26 26.07 -3.20
C ILE A 266 17.34 27.16 -3.30
N GLN A 267 18.52 26.94 -2.72
CA GLN A 267 19.65 27.88 -2.76
C GLN A 267 20.55 27.64 -3.98
N ASP A 268 20.42 26.48 -4.65
CA ASP A 268 21.15 26.22 -5.89
C ASP A 268 20.68 27.19 -6.99
N PRO A 269 21.58 27.95 -7.65
CA PRO A 269 21.20 28.92 -8.68
C PRO A 269 20.49 28.30 -9.90
N THR A 270 20.62 26.99 -10.10
CA THR A 270 19.96 26.25 -11.19
C THR A 270 18.65 25.60 -10.76
N TYR A 271 18.28 25.71 -9.48
CA TYR A 271 16.96 25.29 -9.00
C TYR A 271 15.87 26.14 -9.65
N TYR A 272 14.98 25.48 -10.37
CA TYR A 272 13.89 26.12 -11.09
C TYR A 272 12.63 25.27 -11.00
N ALA A 273 12.06 25.18 -9.80
CA ALA A 273 10.82 24.46 -9.56
C ALA A 273 10.03 25.10 -8.42
N ARG A 274 8.79 24.66 -8.23
CA ARG A 274 7.95 25.11 -7.13
C ARG A 274 7.51 23.91 -6.29
N VAL A 275 7.64 24.07 -4.98
CA VAL A 275 7.11 23.14 -3.99
C VAL A 275 5.80 23.72 -3.45
N GLU A 276 4.68 23.22 -3.98
CA GLU A 276 3.34 23.62 -3.56
C GLU A 276 2.41 22.40 -3.74
N GLU A 277 2.28 21.60 -2.67
CA GLU A 277 1.40 20.42 -2.62
C GLU A 277 1.81 19.28 -3.57
N GLY A 278 3.12 19.06 -3.63
CA GLY A 278 3.78 18.36 -4.73
C GLY A 278 4.77 19.28 -5.41
N LEU A 279 5.65 18.69 -6.20
CA LEU A 279 6.59 19.42 -7.04
C LEU A 279 5.92 19.76 -8.37
N SER A 280 5.96 21.05 -8.72
CA SER A 280 5.32 21.59 -9.91
C SER A 280 6.23 22.57 -10.64
N PHE A 281 5.82 22.88 -11.88
CA PHE A 281 6.46 23.89 -12.70
C PHE A 281 6.47 25.26 -11.98
N PRO A 282 7.58 26.00 -12.07
CA PRO A 282 7.69 27.36 -11.53
C PRO A 282 6.82 28.32 -12.35
N TRP A 283 6.64 29.53 -11.84
CA TRP A 283 5.94 30.59 -12.58
C TRP A 283 6.91 31.29 -13.54
N GLU A 284 6.61 31.26 -14.83
CA GLU A 284 7.37 32.02 -15.84
C GLU A 284 6.93 33.48 -15.87
N GLY A 285 5.64 33.72 -15.61
CA GLY A 285 5.07 35.05 -15.47
C GLY A 285 4.14 35.10 -14.26
N GLU A 286 4.29 36.12 -13.44
CA GLU A 286 3.41 36.46 -12.34
C GLU A 286 3.16 37.96 -12.33
N ASN A 287 1.89 38.35 -12.16
CA ASN A 287 1.52 39.72 -11.85
C ASN A 287 0.66 39.72 -10.58
N VAL A 288 0.98 40.63 -9.66
CA VAL A 288 0.29 40.78 -8.38
C VAL A 288 -0.29 42.18 -8.33
N ALA A 289 -1.61 42.26 -8.25
CA ALA A 289 -2.35 43.51 -8.14
C ALA A 289 -3.21 43.53 -6.88
N GLN A 290 -3.46 44.70 -6.30
CA GLN A 290 -4.48 44.83 -5.27
C GLN A 290 -5.87 44.76 -5.92
N LEU A 291 -6.84 44.11 -5.28
CA LEU A 291 -8.22 44.22 -5.73
C LEU A 291 -8.68 45.67 -5.59
N GLN A 292 -9.21 46.24 -6.67
CA GLN A 292 -9.70 47.60 -6.72
C GLN A 292 -10.94 47.69 -7.59
N LEU A 293 -11.82 48.65 -7.29
CA LEU A 293 -12.97 48.96 -8.15
C LEU A 293 -12.51 49.44 -9.52
N PHE A 294 -13.24 49.06 -10.57
CA PHE A 294 -13.06 49.67 -11.89
C PHE A 294 -13.46 51.15 -11.86
N ASN A 295 -14.68 51.42 -11.39
CA ASN A 295 -15.19 52.77 -11.14
C ASN A 295 -15.18 53.06 -9.62
N PRO A 296 -14.39 54.03 -9.12
CA PRO A 296 -14.39 54.39 -7.71
C PRO A 296 -15.70 55.05 -7.23
N TYR A 297 -16.59 55.47 -8.13
CA TYR A 297 -17.89 56.08 -7.79
C TYR A 297 -19.08 55.17 -8.13
N GLU A 298 -18.88 53.86 -8.08
CA GLU A 298 -19.94 52.85 -8.24
C GLU A 298 -21.05 53.05 -7.20
N ASP A 299 -22.29 53.26 -7.66
CA ASP A 299 -23.46 53.53 -6.79
C ASP A 299 -24.10 52.24 -6.25
N ALA A 300 -23.78 51.10 -6.86
CA ALA A 300 -24.19 49.77 -6.44
C ALA A 300 -23.62 49.36 -5.07
N VAL A 301 -22.54 50.02 -4.61
CA VAL A 301 -21.90 49.80 -3.30
C VAL A 301 -22.12 50.98 -2.36
N SER A 302 -22.03 50.73 -1.05
CA SER A 302 -22.15 51.80 -0.06
C SER A 302 -20.98 52.78 -0.18
N LEU A 303 -21.31 54.03 -0.49
CA LEU A 303 -20.34 55.13 -0.55
C LEU A 303 -19.72 55.46 0.82
N ARG A 304 -20.36 55.07 1.93
CA ARG A 304 -19.94 55.43 3.29
C ARG A 304 -18.63 54.79 3.72
N TYR A 305 -18.34 53.59 3.23
CA TYR A 305 -17.18 52.78 3.68
C TYR A 305 -16.14 52.57 2.57
N ARG A 306 -16.32 53.24 1.44
CA ARG A 306 -15.43 53.11 0.28
C ARG A 306 -14.01 53.54 0.58
N ASP A 307 -13.83 54.65 1.31
CA ASP A 307 -12.51 55.25 1.50
C ASP A 307 -11.59 54.38 2.39
N ILE A 308 -12.17 53.49 3.20
CA ILE A 308 -11.44 52.44 3.94
C ILE A 308 -11.31 51.13 3.16
N GLY A 309 -11.80 51.08 1.92
CA GLY A 309 -11.75 49.91 1.04
C GLY A 309 -12.78 48.83 1.36
N PHE A 310 -13.74 49.08 2.25
CA PHE A 310 -14.74 48.09 2.63
C PHE A 310 -15.95 48.14 1.70
N LEU A 311 -16.05 47.17 0.80
CA LEU A 311 -17.17 47.04 -0.11
C LEU A 311 -18.29 46.23 0.52
N ILE A 312 -19.47 46.83 0.52
CA ILE A 312 -20.73 46.20 0.85
C ILE A 312 -21.80 46.78 -0.08
N PRO A 313 -22.77 46.00 -0.58
CA PRO A 313 -23.84 46.53 -1.43
C PRO A 313 -24.55 47.74 -0.82
N ALA A 314 -25.05 48.65 -1.66
CA ALA A 314 -25.74 49.84 -1.22
C ALA A 314 -26.96 49.50 -0.34
N PHE A 315 -27.15 50.28 0.73
CA PHE A 315 -28.17 50.02 1.75
C PHE A 315 -28.72 51.33 2.36
N SER A 316 -29.91 51.25 2.94
CA SER A 316 -30.46 52.24 3.87
C SER A 316 -30.35 51.73 5.32
N ASP A 317 -30.36 52.64 6.30
CA ASP A 317 -30.37 52.24 7.72
C ASP A 317 -31.82 51.96 8.17
N GLU A 318 -32.05 50.82 8.83
CA GLU A 318 -33.33 50.44 9.42
C GLU A 318 -33.15 50.13 10.91
N VAL A 319 -34.03 50.65 11.77
CA VAL A 319 -34.01 50.35 13.21
C VAL A 319 -34.57 48.94 13.43
N ARG A 320 -33.75 48.05 13.99
CA ARG A 320 -34.19 46.67 14.31
C ARG A 320 -34.40 46.42 15.81
N LEU A 321 -33.79 47.22 16.66
CA LEU A 321 -33.97 47.15 18.11
C LEU A 321 -34.04 48.57 18.65
N GLU A 322 -35.08 48.84 19.43
CA GLU A 322 -35.30 50.12 20.08
C GLU A 322 -35.95 49.89 21.45
N THR A 323 -35.51 50.66 22.44
CA THR A 323 -36.17 50.78 23.74
C THR A 323 -36.79 52.18 23.88
N ARG A 324 -38.05 52.25 24.31
CA ARG A 324 -38.83 53.49 24.46
C ARG A 324 -39.37 53.61 25.87
N GLY A 325 -39.77 54.82 26.27
CA GLY A 325 -40.38 55.08 27.58
C GLY A 325 -39.36 55.50 28.62
N TYR A 326 -38.92 56.76 28.55
CA TYR A 326 -38.02 57.37 29.53
C TYR A 326 -38.54 57.18 30.97
N SER A 327 -37.70 56.60 31.82
CA SER A 327 -38.02 56.28 33.23
C SER A 327 -37.00 56.85 34.22
N GLY A 328 -35.81 57.24 33.76
CA GLY A 328 -34.77 57.83 34.59
C GLY A 328 -33.45 58.06 33.85
N ASP A 329 -32.39 58.38 34.60
CA ASP A 329 -31.04 58.52 34.07
C ASP A 329 -29.97 57.85 34.92
N ILE A 330 -28.80 57.60 34.31
CA ILE A 330 -27.59 57.09 34.96
C ILE A 330 -26.42 58.01 34.62
N LEU A 331 -25.70 58.48 35.64
CA LEU A 331 -24.41 59.16 35.49
C LEU A 331 -23.32 58.11 35.24
N ILE A 332 -22.55 58.25 34.16
CA ILE A 332 -21.53 57.24 33.83
C ILE A 332 -20.28 57.41 34.72
N SER A 333 -19.86 58.65 34.98
CA SER A 333 -18.65 58.99 35.73
C SER A 333 -18.71 58.71 37.23
N GLN A 334 -19.85 58.24 37.76
CA GLN A 334 -19.97 57.88 39.18
C GLN A 334 -19.29 56.54 39.51
N TYR A 335 -19.01 55.72 38.50
CA TYR A 335 -18.37 54.43 38.62
C TYR A 335 -16.84 54.55 38.46
N GLN A 336 -16.09 53.50 38.82
CA GLN A 336 -14.63 53.58 38.92
C GLN A 336 -13.97 53.96 37.58
N TYR A 337 -13.04 54.91 37.63
CA TYR A 337 -12.25 55.37 36.48
C TYR A 337 -11.02 54.49 36.29
N GLN A 338 -10.85 53.90 35.10
CA GLN A 338 -9.68 53.10 34.74
C GLN A 338 -9.35 53.20 33.24
N SER A 339 -8.18 52.67 32.87
CA SER A 339 -7.78 52.48 31.46
C SER A 339 -8.08 51.05 31.01
N PHE A 340 -8.78 50.92 29.89
CA PHE A 340 -9.25 49.66 29.35
C PHE A 340 -8.56 49.33 28.04
N THR A 341 -8.04 48.11 27.95
CA THR A 341 -7.47 47.56 26.73
C THR A 341 -8.58 46.86 25.94
N ILE A 342 -8.96 47.44 24.81
CA ILE A 342 -9.90 46.84 23.86
C ILE A 342 -9.11 46.09 22.79
N LYS A 343 -9.52 44.86 22.53
CA LYS A 343 -8.93 43.98 21.51
C LYS A 343 -9.99 43.67 20.45
N GLN A 344 -9.74 44.12 19.22
CA GLN A 344 -10.62 43.88 18.07
C GLN A 344 -10.09 42.75 17.17
N GLY A 345 -10.98 41.82 16.81
CA GLY A 345 -10.64 40.71 15.90
C GLY A 345 -10.48 41.15 14.44
N GLN A 346 -9.59 40.48 13.69
CA GLN A 346 -9.41 40.71 12.25
C GLN A 346 -10.50 40.05 11.41
N THR A 347 -10.69 40.56 10.18
CA THR A 347 -11.64 39.99 9.21
C THR A 347 -11.07 38.68 8.65
N PRO A 348 -11.88 37.61 8.49
CA PRO A 348 -11.40 36.37 7.90
C PRO A 348 -10.83 36.57 6.49
N VAL A 349 -9.75 35.86 6.20
CA VAL A 349 -9.10 35.86 4.89
C VAL A 349 -9.50 34.61 4.16
N THR A 350 -9.97 34.75 2.93
CA THR A 350 -10.22 33.62 2.03
C THR A 350 -9.26 33.67 0.86
N VAL A 351 -8.69 32.52 0.55
CA VAL A 351 -7.83 32.31 -0.61
C VAL A 351 -8.57 31.43 -1.59
N ILE A 352 -8.84 31.97 -2.77
CA ILE A 352 -9.38 31.24 -3.92
C ILE A 352 -8.22 31.03 -4.88
N ARG A 353 -8.00 29.81 -5.35
CA ARG A 353 -6.99 29.46 -6.34
C ARG A 353 -7.67 28.70 -7.47
N TYR A 354 -7.46 29.15 -8.69
CA TYR A 354 -8.24 28.72 -9.84
C TYR A 354 -7.38 28.62 -11.09
N GLY A 355 -7.52 27.51 -11.80
CA GLY A 355 -6.94 27.36 -13.13
C GLY A 355 -6.70 25.89 -13.51
N PRO A 356 -6.52 25.61 -14.82
CA PRO A 356 -6.24 24.27 -15.33
C PRO A 356 -4.98 23.63 -14.72
N THR A 357 -4.10 24.45 -14.16
CA THR A 357 -2.82 24.04 -13.57
C THR A 357 -2.94 23.49 -12.14
N ARG A 358 -4.13 23.58 -11.51
CA ARG A 358 -4.36 23.21 -10.10
C ARG A 358 -4.81 21.78 -9.92
N TRP A 359 -4.11 21.03 -9.06
CA TRP A 359 -4.33 19.61 -8.77
C TRP A 359 -5.19 19.40 -7.53
N VAL A 360 -5.84 18.26 -7.35
CA VAL A 360 -6.25 17.91 -5.98
C VAL A 360 -4.97 17.60 -5.20
N PRO A 361 -4.77 18.00 -3.95
CA PRO A 361 -3.53 17.68 -3.23
C PRO A 361 -3.50 16.17 -2.91
N TYR A 362 -2.41 15.46 -3.19
CA TYR A 362 -2.33 14.00 -3.02
C TYR A 362 -2.67 13.53 -1.59
N TYR A 363 -2.33 14.34 -0.57
CA TYR A 363 -2.57 14.00 0.84
C TYR A 363 -4.00 14.23 1.31
N VAL A 364 -4.78 15.10 0.66
CA VAL A 364 -6.22 15.25 0.96
C VAL A 364 -6.97 13.94 0.68
N LEU A 365 -6.46 13.12 -0.25
CA LEU A 365 -7.04 11.83 -0.62
C LEU A 365 -6.68 10.70 0.37
N ARG A 366 -5.66 10.86 1.23
CA ARG A 366 -5.10 9.74 2.02
C ARG A 366 -4.90 9.97 3.52
N SER A 367 -4.91 11.21 4.03
CA SER A 367 -4.71 11.43 5.47
C SER A 367 -5.42 12.68 6.00
N ARG A 368 -6.13 12.51 7.14
CA ARG A 368 -6.70 13.61 7.95
C ARG A 368 -5.63 14.38 8.74
N TYR A 369 -4.46 13.78 8.97
CA TYR A 369 -3.45 14.32 9.90
C TYR A 369 -2.78 15.60 9.41
N TRP A 370 -2.67 15.77 8.10
CA TRP A 370 -1.90 16.88 7.54
C TRP A 370 -2.70 18.16 7.38
N TRP A 371 -4.01 18.14 7.65
CA TRP A 371 -4.93 19.28 7.56
C TRP A 371 -4.46 20.46 8.44
N HIS A 372 -3.70 20.18 9.51
CA HIS A 372 -3.17 21.15 10.47
C HIS A 372 -1.99 22.00 9.93
N TYR A 373 -1.10 21.43 9.12
CA TYR A 373 0.05 22.18 8.56
C TYR A 373 -0.39 23.25 7.55
N TRP A 374 -1.51 23.02 6.85
CA TRP A 374 -2.03 23.91 5.80
C TRP A 374 -2.56 25.23 6.35
N ALA A 375 -3.30 25.21 7.46
CA ALA A 375 -3.80 26.43 8.08
C ALA A 375 -2.65 27.39 8.42
N TYR A 376 -1.51 26.84 8.86
CA TYR A 376 -0.32 27.59 9.25
C TYR A 376 0.44 28.20 8.06
N TRP A 377 0.62 27.43 6.98
CA TRP A 377 1.31 27.92 5.78
C TRP A 377 0.54 29.04 5.09
N TYR A 378 -0.79 28.90 4.98
CA TYR A 378 -1.64 29.91 4.38
C TYR A 378 -1.75 31.17 5.25
N TRP A 379 -1.72 31.03 6.58
CA TRP A 379 -1.62 32.16 7.50
C TRP A 379 -0.33 32.97 7.27
N ASN A 380 0.83 32.31 7.21
CA ASN A 380 2.12 32.98 6.94
C ASN A 380 2.15 33.66 5.56
N TRP A 381 1.52 33.06 4.55
CA TRP A 381 1.40 33.65 3.21
C TRP A 381 0.43 34.84 3.18
N ALA A 382 -0.69 34.76 3.90
CA ALA A 382 -1.69 35.81 3.95
C ALA A 382 -1.28 37.03 4.77
N HIS A 383 -0.49 36.84 5.82
CA HIS A 383 -0.11 37.88 6.78
C HIS A 383 1.34 38.36 6.66
N GLY A 384 2.15 37.75 5.78
CA GLY A 384 3.54 38.16 5.58
C GLY A 384 4.43 37.80 6.77
N SER A 385 4.90 36.54 6.78
CA SER A 385 6.13 36.07 7.45
C SER A 385 6.42 36.61 8.86
N SER A 386 5.82 36.01 9.89
CA SER A 386 6.37 36.03 11.26
C SER A 386 5.75 34.98 12.18
N TYR A 387 5.83 33.70 11.84
CA TYR A 387 5.79 32.65 12.85
C TYR A 387 6.68 31.47 12.45
N SER A 388 7.73 31.26 13.24
CA SER A 388 8.65 30.12 13.18
C SER A 388 8.55 29.39 14.52
N GLY A 389 7.65 28.43 14.62
CA GLY A 389 7.48 27.62 15.84
C GLY A 389 6.39 26.57 15.66
N SER A 390 6.62 25.36 16.20
CA SER A 390 5.62 24.30 16.33
C SER A 390 4.32 24.84 16.95
N PRO A 391 3.16 24.28 16.60
CA PRO A 391 1.90 24.64 17.26
C PRO A 391 2.04 24.39 18.77
N PRO A 392 1.71 25.38 19.63
CA PRO A 392 1.60 25.15 21.07
C PRO A 392 0.63 24.00 21.36
N ASP A 393 0.98 23.15 22.33
CA ASP A 393 0.10 22.10 22.85
C ASP A 393 -1.25 22.70 23.27
N GLY A 394 -2.36 22.19 22.71
CA GLY A 394 -3.72 22.65 23.03
C GLY A 394 -4.59 23.07 21.83
N TYR A 395 -4.17 22.83 20.58
CA TYR A 395 -5.04 23.01 19.41
C TYR A 395 -6.18 21.99 19.40
N GLU A 396 -7.36 22.39 19.87
CA GLU A 396 -8.63 21.71 19.53
C GLU A 396 -9.22 22.34 18.27
N VAL A 397 -9.19 21.60 17.16
CA VAL A 397 -9.99 21.93 15.98
C VAL A 397 -11.43 21.55 16.29
N LEU A 398 -12.23 22.51 16.73
CA LEU A 398 -13.67 22.34 16.80
C LEU A 398 -14.17 22.07 15.37
N GLU A 399 -14.80 20.92 15.18
CA GLU A 399 -15.41 20.47 13.92
C GLU A 399 -16.53 21.43 13.50
N ASP A 400 -16.20 22.58 12.91
CA ASP A 400 -17.18 23.37 12.19
C ASP A 400 -17.12 23.06 10.69
N ARG A 401 -18.27 22.64 10.16
CA ARG A 401 -18.42 21.89 8.91
C ARG A 401 -18.40 22.79 7.68
N GLY A 402 -17.24 23.34 7.36
CA GLY A 402 -16.90 23.69 5.98
C GLY A 402 -16.11 24.97 5.80
N HIS A 403 -14.80 24.87 5.60
CA HIS A 403 -13.99 26.04 5.21
C HIS A 403 -12.90 25.77 4.17
N TRP A 404 -12.75 24.52 3.69
CA TRP A 404 -11.74 24.14 2.71
C TRP A 404 -12.36 23.26 1.63
N VAL A 405 -12.37 23.74 0.39
CA VAL A 405 -12.86 23.00 -0.78
C VAL A 405 -11.71 22.94 -1.77
N LYS A 406 -11.04 21.79 -1.87
CA LYS A 406 -9.99 21.55 -2.87
C LYS A 406 -10.45 20.50 -3.85
N VAL A 407 -10.83 20.94 -5.03
CA VAL A 407 -11.18 20.07 -6.17
C VAL A 407 -10.25 20.37 -7.33
N ARG A 408 -10.26 19.51 -8.35
CA ARG A 408 -9.48 19.75 -9.57
C ARG A 408 -9.83 21.15 -10.10
N PHE A 409 -8.79 21.91 -10.44
CA PHE A 409 -8.87 23.28 -10.95
C PHE A 409 -9.34 24.40 -10.01
N TYR A 410 -9.87 24.08 -8.83
CA TYR A 410 -10.44 25.08 -7.94
C TYR A 410 -10.23 24.74 -6.47
N TRP A 411 -9.53 25.61 -5.76
CA TRP A 411 -9.36 25.55 -4.32
C TRP A 411 -9.96 26.80 -3.68
N LYS A 412 -10.72 26.61 -2.62
CA LYS A 412 -11.23 27.68 -1.76
C LYS A 412 -10.89 27.35 -0.33
N ASP A 413 -10.02 28.17 0.23
CA ASP A 413 -9.40 28.00 1.52
C ASP A 413 -9.78 29.21 2.39
N THR A 414 -10.72 29.04 3.31
CA THR A 414 -11.16 30.12 4.20
C THR A 414 -10.45 29.99 5.53
N VAL A 415 -9.50 30.88 5.78
CA VAL A 415 -8.86 31.01 7.08
C VAL A 415 -9.76 31.88 7.95
N SER A 416 -10.79 31.23 8.50
CA SER A 416 -11.51 31.76 9.65
C SER A 416 -10.78 31.22 10.86
N VAL A 417 -10.04 32.05 11.59
CA VAL A 417 -9.39 31.58 12.81
C VAL A 417 -10.47 31.58 13.90
N PRO A 418 -10.93 30.43 14.41
CA PRO A 418 -11.80 30.42 15.57
C PRO A 418 -10.97 30.89 16.77
N TYR A 419 -11.35 32.04 17.33
CA TYR A 419 -10.93 32.50 18.65
C TYR A 419 -9.43 32.72 18.90
N GLN A 420 -8.75 33.40 17.97
CA GLN A 420 -7.47 34.02 18.30
C GLN A 420 -7.53 35.52 18.02
N TYR A 421 -7.87 36.27 19.07
CA TYR A 421 -7.62 37.72 19.24
C TYR A 421 -6.11 38.02 19.33
N ILE A 422 -5.27 37.28 18.61
CA ILE A 422 -3.81 37.32 18.77
C ILE A 422 -3.21 38.47 17.96
N ASP A 423 -3.71 38.74 16.76
CA ASP A 423 -3.37 39.94 16.00
C ASP A 423 -4.42 41.04 16.23
N THR A 424 -4.43 41.56 17.46
CA THR A 424 -5.39 42.57 17.90
C THR A 424 -4.86 43.98 17.76
N THR A 425 -5.66 44.86 17.15
CA THR A 425 -5.49 46.30 17.37
C THR A 425 -5.85 46.59 18.81
N THR A 426 -4.83 46.87 19.63
CA THR A 426 -5.01 47.25 21.01
C THR A 426 -5.31 48.74 21.09
N GLN A 427 -6.48 49.09 21.63
CA GLN A 427 -6.84 50.48 21.95
C GLN A 427 -6.95 50.63 23.47
N ASN A 428 -6.24 51.60 24.03
CA ASN A 428 -6.35 51.95 25.44
C ASN A 428 -7.29 53.14 25.59
N ILE A 429 -8.43 52.94 26.25
CA ILE A 429 -9.44 53.98 26.48
C ILE A 429 -9.61 54.18 27.98
N ALA A 430 -9.49 55.41 28.46
CA ALA A 430 -9.66 55.74 29.87
C ALA A 430 -11.05 56.34 30.16
N GLY A 431 -11.69 55.88 31.23
CA GLY A 431 -13.02 56.37 31.65
C GLY A 431 -13.69 55.49 32.68
N SER A 432 -14.93 55.81 32.99
CA SER A 432 -15.87 54.93 33.71
C SER A 432 -16.73 54.18 32.70
N GLN A 433 -17.15 52.95 33.04
CA GLN A 433 -17.88 52.06 32.12
C GLN A 433 -19.26 51.66 32.62
N ILE A 434 -20.21 51.70 31.70
CA ILE A 434 -21.49 51.01 31.80
C ILE A 434 -21.68 50.15 30.55
N ALA A 435 -22.48 49.10 30.64
CA ALA A 435 -22.77 48.24 29.51
C ALA A 435 -24.23 47.78 29.51
N GLN A 436 -24.77 47.48 28.34
CA GLN A 436 -26.06 46.82 28.18
C GLN A 436 -25.88 45.61 27.29
N THR A 437 -26.25 44.44 27.79
CA THR A 437 -26.30 43.23 26.97
C THR A 437 -27.61 43.16 26.18
N PHE A 438 -27.56 42.58 24.99
CA PHE A 438 -28.72 42.39 24.14
C PHE A 438 -28.58 41.10 23.31
N LEU A 439 -29.70 40.41 23.10
CA LEU A 439 -29.75 39.26 22.21
C LEU A 439 -29.92 39.74 20.77
N ASN A 440 -29.02 39.34 19.87
CA ASN A 440 -29.22 39.56 18.45
C ASN A 440 -30.10 38.45 17.84
N ALA A 441 -31.31 38.79 17.42
CA ALA A 441 -32.30 37.80 16.97
C ALA A 441 -32.06 37.29 15.54
N GLN A 442 -31.43 38.10 14.68
CA GLN A 442 -31.26 37.80 13.26
C GLN A 442 -29.88 38.25 12.77
N ASN A 443 -29.34 37.57 11.75
CA ASN A 443 -28.09 37.99 11.12
C ASN A 443 -28.25 39.38 10.52
N GLY A 444 -27.23 40.22 10.67
CA GLY A 444 -27.27 41.55 10.08
C GLY A 444 -26.00 42.35 10.26
N TRP A 445 -25.97 43.49 9.58
CA TRP A 445 -24.87 44.46 9.64
C TRP A 445 -25.30 45.67 10.46
N LEU A 446 -24.78 45.81 11.68
CA LEU A 446 -24.99 46.97 12.53
C LEU A 446 -24.17 48.15 12.00
N THR A 447 -24.82 49.26 11.66
CA THR A 447 -24.18 50.44 11.08
C THR A 447 -24.01 51.56 12.10
N LYS A 448 -25.04 51.77 12.95
CA LYS A 448 -25.09 52.88 13.89
C LYS A 448 -25.80 52.48 15.19
N VAL A 449 -25.47 53.18 16.27
CA VAL A 449 -26.17 53.10 17.56
C VAL A 449 -26.68 54.49 17.95
N GLY A 450 -27.96 54.56 18.28
CA GLY A 450 -28.60 55.72 18.88
C GLY A 450 -28.58 55.64 20.39
N LEU A 451 -28.14 56.72 21.04
CA LEU A 451 -28.20 56.90 22.49
C LEU A 451 -28.79 58.26 22.83
N PHE A 452 -29.40 58.35 24.02
CA PHE A 452 -30.03 59.57 24.51
C PHE A 452 -29.34 60.04 25.79
N PHE A 453 -28.94 61.31 25.82
CA PHE A 453 -28.26 61.91 26.99
C PHE A 453 -29.18 62.91 27.67
N THR A 454 -29.41 62.79 28.98
CA THR A 454 -30.19 63.79 29.74
C THR A 454 -29.33 64.96 30.21
N GLN A 455 -28.02 64.76 30.28
CA GLN A 455 -27.03 65.76 30.64
C GLN A 455 -25.73 65.49 29.89
N LYS A 456 -25.08 66.54 29.41
CA LYS A 456 -23.74 66.49 28.82
C LYS A 456 -22.77 67.40 29.58
N ASP A 457 -21.55 66.93 29.74
CA ASP A 457 -20.41 67.70 30.23
C ASP A 457 -19.70 68.42 29.06
N THR A 458 -18.88 69.43 29.36
CA THR A 458 -18.06 70.15 28.35
C THR A 458 -16.85 69.33 27.92
N ASN A 459 -16.41 68.37 28.75
CA ASN A 459 -15.25 67.52 28.51
C ASN A 459 -15.62 66.02 28.52
N GLY A 460 -14.71 65.20 28.01
CA GLY A 460 -14.82 63.73 28.05
C GLY A 460 -15.53 63.15 26.83
N THR A 461 -14.76 62.69 25.85
CA THR A 461 -15.26 61.92 24.70
C THR A 461 -16.03 60.68 25.18
N VAL A 462 -17.13 60.36 24.49
CA VAL A 462 -17.90 59.14 24.73
C VAL A 462 -17.50 58.12 23.69
N TYR A 463 -17.01 56.97 24.15
CA TYR A 463 -16.69 55.81 23.32
C TYR A 463 -17.78 54.77 23.48
N ILE A 464 -18.23 54.21 22.37
CA ILE A 464 -19.10 53.03 22.36
C ILE A 464 -18.36 51.86 21.74
N THR A 465 -18.47 50.70 22.36
CA THR A 465 -17.85 49.44 21.91
C THR A 465 -18.91 48.36 21.86
N ILE A 466 -18.96 47.63 20.74
CA ILE A 466 -19.77 46.41 20.62
C ILE A 466 -18.83 45.22 20.80
N CYS A 467 -19.14 44.34 21.74
CA CYS A 467 -18.34 43.14 22.01
C CYS A 467 -19.21 41.91 22.25
N GLU A 468 -18.60 40.73 22.16
CA GLU A 468 -19.24 39.49 22.59
C GLU A 468 -19.40 39.44 24.12
N THR A 469 -20.21 38.50 24.59
CA THR A 469 -20.38 38.22 26.02
C THR A 469 -19.76 36.88 26.41
N GLU A 470 -19.26 36.79 27.64
CA GLU A 470 -18.76 35.56 28.24
C GLU A 470 -19.45 35.35 29.58
N LYS A 471 -20.12 34.20 29.75
CA LYS A 471 -20.98 33.93 30.92
C LYS A 471 -22.04 35.02 31.18
N GLY A 472 -22.46 35.74 30.13
CA GLY A 472 -23.43 36.83 30.20
C GLY A 472 -22.86 38.21 30.51
N LEU A 473 -21.55 38.34 30.74
CA LEU A 473 -20.86 39.61 30.98
C LEU A 473 -20.18 40.12 29.70
N PRO A 474 -20.04 41.44 29.50
CA PRO A 474 -19.28 42.00 28.38
C PRO A 474 -17.81 41.53 28.39
N ASN A 475 -17.28 41.11 27.24
CA ASN A 475 -15.87 40.78 27.10
C ASN A 475 -15.18 41.74 26.11
N LEU A 476 -14.46 42.74 26.65
CA LEU A 476 -13.71 43.73 25.87
C LEU A 476 -12.49 43.16 25.13
N ASN A 477 -12.04 41.96 25.51
CA ASN A 477 -11.06 41.23 24.72
C ASN A 477 -11.67 40.68 23.42
N LYS A 478 -13.01 40.69 23.32
CA LYS A 478 -13.80 40.20 22.20
C LYS A 478 -14.59 41.30 21.50
N ALA A 479 -13.96 42.45 21.24
CA ALA A 479 -14.63 43.57 20.59
C ALA A 479 -14.78 43.35 19.08
N LEU A 480 -15.94 43.72 18.56
CA LEU A 480 -16.25 43.72 17.12
C LEU A 480 -15.93 45.07 16.48
N GLY A 481 -16.15 46.16 17.22
CA GLY A 481 -15.80 47.50 16.79
C GLY A 481 -16.11 48.57 17.83
N THR A 482 -15.44 49.70 17.67
CA THR A 482 -15.52 50.87 18.56
C THR A 482 -15.72 52.13 17.72
N THR A 483 -16.51 53.09 18.22
CA THR A 483 -16.62 54.45 17.67
C THR A 483 -16.75 55.45 18.80
N SER A 484 -16.58 56.74 18.51
CA SER A 484 -16.53 57.79 19.51
C SER A 484 -17.09 59.10 19.02
N LEU A 485 -17.70 59.86 19.93
CA LEU A 485 -18.12 61.24 19.68
C LEU A 485 -17.58 62.16 20.77
N ASN A 486 -17.13 63.34 20.34
CA ASN A 486 -16.75 64.41 21.25
C ASN A 486 -18.00 65.06 21.90
N PRO A 487 -17.86 65.68 23.08
CA PRO A 487 -18.99 66.28 23.81
C PRO A 487 -19.86 67.25 22.99
N ASP A 488 -19.25 67.99 22.06
CA ASP A 488 -19.94 68.96 21.20
C ASP A 488 -20.95 68.29 20.24
N ALA A 489 -20.69 67.04 19.84
CA ALA A 489 -21.55 66.27 18.96
C ALA A 489 -22.70 65.57 19.70
N LEU A 490 -22.70 65.56 21.04
CA LEU A 490 -23.76 64.97 21.85
C LEU A 490 -24.99 65.88 21.88
N LYS A 491 -26.15 65.28 21.66
CA LYS A 491 -27.47 65.92 21.73
C LYS A 491 -28.19 65.53 23.01
N LEU A 492 -28.91 66.48 23.59
CA LEU A 492 -29.71 66.26 24.79
C LEU A 492 -31.09 65.69 24.40
N TYR A 493 -31.57 64.74 25.21
CA TYR A 493 -32.92 64.19 25.11
C TYR A 493 -33.97 65.31 25.03
N PRO A 494 -34.97 65.24 24.13
CA PRO A 494 -35.41 64.05 23.38
C PRO A 494 -34.64 63.76 22.07
N GLU A 495 -33.67 64.61 21.69
CA GLU A 495 -32.91 64.41 20.48
C GLU A 495 -31.93 63.24 20.60
N GLU A 496 -31.85 62.44 19.54
CA GLU A 496 -31.00 61.26 19.48
C GLU A 496 -29.56 61.60 19.12
N THR A 497 -28.60 61.07 19.89
CA THR A 497 -27.19 61.08 19.54
C THR A 497 -26.84 59.79 18.80
N VAL A 498 -26.42 59.90 17.54
CA VAL A 498 -26.13 58.76 16.68
C VAL A 498 -24.63 58.55 16.55
N PHE A 499 -24.17 57.37 16.97
CA PHE A 499 -22.80 56.91 16.83
C PHE A 499 -22.70 56.00 15.60
N GLU A 500 -21.99 56.45 14.56
CA GLU A 500 -21.74 55.66 13.35
C GLU A 500 -20.40 54.92 13.46
N PHE A 501 -20.40 53.63 13.14
CA PHE A 501 -19.17 52.86 13.09
C PHE A 501 -18.42 53.14 11.79
N GLN A 502 -17.09 53.21 11.86
CA GLN A 502 -16.24 53.37 10.67
C GLN A 502 -16.36 52.21 9.68
N ARG A 503 -16.79 51.04 10.18
CA ARG A 503 -17.10 49.84 9.40
C ARG A 503 -18.35 49.20 10.00
N PRO A 504 -19.31 48.71 9.18
CA PRO A 504 -20.47 48.04 9.71
C PRO A 504 -20.06 46.72 10.37
N LEU A 505 -20.68 46.39 11.49
CA LEU A 505 -20.34 45.23 12.29
C LEU A 505 -21.28 44.08 11.95
N TYR A 506 -20.73 42.95 11.53
CA TYR A 506 -21.52 41.74 11.30
C TYR A 506 -21.88 41.11 12.65
N LEU A 507 -23.18 40.94 12.90
CA LEU A 507 -23.72 40.31 14.10
C LEU A 507 -24.50 39.06 13.70
N GLU A 508 -24.20 37.95 14.37
CA GLU A 508 -24.83 36.66 14.14
C GLU A 508 -26.09 36.50 15.01
N ALA A 509 -27.08 35.79 14.48
CA ALA A 509 -28.31 35.47 15.15
C ALA A 509 -28.07 34.49 16.31
N GLY A 510 -28.83 34.63 17.39
CA GLY A 510 -28.78 33.73 18.55
C GLY A 510 -27.60 33.98 19.49
N LYS A 511 -26.68 34.89 19.16
CA LYS A 511 -25.61 35.33 20.05
C LYS A 511 -26.02 36.56 20.86
N ARG A 512 -25.50 36.63 22.09
CA ARG A 512 -25.65 37.79 22.97
C ARG A 512 -24.42 38.68 22.88
N TYR A 513 -24.65 39.95 22.58
CA TYR A 513 -23.63 40.98 22.48
C TYR A 513 -23.82 42.01 23.60
N ALA A 514 -22.81 42.84 23.81
CA ALA A 514 -22.86 43.96 24.74
C ALA A 514 -22.51 45.27 24.05
N LEU A 515 -23.28 46.32 24.35
CA LEU A 515 -22.93 47.71 24.10
C LEU A 515 -22.26 48.27 25.35
N VAL A 516 -20.97 48.56 25.28
CA VAL A 516 -20.19 49.16 26.37
C VAL A 516 -19.98 50.64 26.07
N ILE A 517 -20.31 51.50 27.02
CA ILE A 517 -20.11 52.95 26.95
C ILE A 517 -18.99 53.31 27.91
N THR A 518 -17.93 53.94 27.41
CA THR A 518 -16.79 54.43 28.20
C THR A 518 -16.66 55.94 28.05
N THR A 519 -16.58 56.66 29.18
CA THR A 519 -16.30 58.10 29.14
C THR A 519 -15.65 58.60 30.42
N ALA A 520 -14.86 59.67 30.31
CA ALA A 520 -14.28 60.40 31.44
C ALA A 520 -15.16 61.58 31.90
N GLY A 521 -16.13 62.01 31.08
CA GLY A 521 -16.97 63.18 31.34
C GLY A 521 -18.19 62.86 32.19
N ALA A 522 -18.73 63.87 32.87
CA ALA A 522 -19.93 63.75 33.70
C ALA A 522 -21.23 63.73 32.88
N HIS A 523 -21.32 62.80 31.91
CA HIS A 523 -22.48 62.61 31.05
C HIS A 523 -23.51 61.69 31.70
N LYS A 524 -24.80 62.02 31.52
CA LYS A 524 -25.90 61.16 31.94
C LYS A 524 -26.64 60.57 30.75
N VAL A 525 -26.85 59.27 30.77
CA VAL A 525 -27.61 58.54 29.75
C VAL A 525 -29.02 58.24 30.23
N ALA A 526 -29.99 58.32 29.33
CA ALA A 526 -31.38 58.00 29.61
C ALA A 526 -31.58 56.48 29.77
N THR A 527 -32.44 56.10 30.71
CA THR A 527 -32.85 54.71 30.96
C THR A 527 -34.36 54.54 30.83
N VAL A 528 -34.77 53.33 30.46
CA VAL A 528 -36.14 52.85 30.49
C VAL A 528 -36.34 51.90 31.69
N SER A 529 -37.60 51.58 32.02
CA SER A 529 -37.89 50.57 33.06
C SER A 529 -37.32 49.20 32.65
N GLY A 530 -36.73 48.45 33.58
CA GLY A 530 -36.14 47.12 33.32
C GLY A 530 -37.13 46.04 32.84
N THR A 531 -38.42 46.36 32.82
CA THR A 531 -39.48 45.52 32.24
C THR A 531 -39.63 45.71 30.73
N GLU A 532 -39.09 46.80 30.16
CA GLU A 532 -39.25 47.13 28.73
C GLU A 532 -38.32 46.31 27.83
N TYR A 533 -37.16 45.84 28.32
CA TYR A 533 -36.23 45.03 27.54
C TYR A 533 -35.77 43.76 28.27
N THR A 534 -36.58 42.71 28.19
CA THR A 534 -36.38 41.43 28.90
C THR A 534 -35.25 40.53 28.35
N GLN A 535 -34.65 40.89 27.21
CA GLN A 535 -33.63 40.09 26.52
C GLN A 535 -32.20 40.59 26.76
N GLY A 536 -32.02 41.40 27.80
CA GLY A 536 -30.76 42.02 28.17
C GLY A 536 -30.67 42.32 29.66
N THR A 537 -29.53 42.87 30.06
CA THR A 537 -29.28 43.34 31.42
C THR A 537 -28.30 44.50 31.33
N ILE A 538 -28.56 45.57 32.08
CA ILE A 538 -27.61 46.66 32.24
C ILE A 538 -26.58 46.28 33.29
N PHE A 539 -25.33 46.66 33.04
CA PHE A 539 -24.19 46.42 33.91
C PHE A 539 -23.47 47.73 34.19
N TYR A 540 -22.97 47.88 35.40
CA TYR A 540 -21.98 48.91 35.73
C TYR A 540 -20.69 48.24 36.16
N SER A 541 -19.58 48.83 35.73
CA SER A 541 -18.25 48.33 36.08
C SER A 541 -17.86 48.81 37.47
N THR A 542 -17.51 47.88 38.37
CA THR A 542 -17.05 48.23 39.72
C THR A 542 -15.55 48.48 39.76
N ASP A 543 -14.77 47.72 39.00
CA ASP A 543 -13.30 47.76 38.98
C ASP A 543 -12.70 47.45 37.60
N GLY A 544 -13.51 47.53 36.55
CA GLY A 544 -13.09 47.29 35.18
C GLY A 544 -13.10 45.84 34.70
N GLU A 545 -13.01 44.87 35.61
CA GLU A 545 -13.01 43.43 35.31
C GLU A 545 -14.32 42.76 35.76
N TYR A 546 -14.92 43.27 36.85
CA TYR A 546 -16.21 42.84 37.35
C TYR A 546 -17.31 43.81 36.92
N PHE A 547 -18.34 43.22 36.32
CA PHE A 547 -19.59 43.89 35.95
C PHE A 547 -20.70 43.42 36.89
N GLN A 548 -21.37 44.36 37.56
CA GLN A 548 -22.53 44.08 38.40
C GLN A 548 -23.81 44.39 37.62
N GLY A 549 -24.68 43.39 37.50
CA GLY A 549 -25.95 43.50 36.77
C GLY A 549 -27.04 44.18 37.59
N ASP A 550 -27.83 45.03 36.92
CA ASP A 550 -29.05 45.63 37.45
C ASP A 550 -30.22 45.25 36.55
N PHE A 551 -31.29 44.75 37.15
CA PHE A 551 -32.49 44.27 36.46
C PHE A 551 -33.64 45.28 36.50
N THR A 552 -33.45 46.42 37.16
CA THR A 552 -34.51 47.42 37.37
C THR A 552 -34.57 48.46 36.27
N LYS A 553 -33.52 48.57 35.44
CA LYS A 553 -33.35 49.59 34.40
C LYS A 553 -32.68 48.99 33.17
N ASP A 554 -33.00 49.53 32.00
CA ASP A 554 -32.27 49.27 30.76
C ASP A 554 -31.89 50.61 30.08
N LEU A 555 -30.88 50.59 29.21
CA LEU A 555 -30.53 51.77 28.42
C LEU A 555 -31.64 52.11 27.40
N MET A 556 -31.91 53.41 27.24
CA MET A 556 -32.69 53.91 26.11
C MET A 556 -31.79 53.98 24.88
N MET A 557 -32.00 53.07 23.92
CA MET A 557 -31.08 52.85 22.80
C MET A 557 -31.81 52.45 21.52
N LYS A 558 -31.16 52.71 20.38
CA LYS A 558 -31.57 52.25 19.05
C LYS A 558 -30.41 51.59 18.31
N PHE A 559 -30.65 50.45 17.69
CA PHE A 559 -29.68 49.80 16.81
C PHE A 559 -30.16 49.87 15.36
N TYR A 560 -29.31 50.47 14.51
CA TYR A 560 -29.55 50.61 13.09
C TYR A 560 -28.78 49.54 12.33
N TYR A 561 -29.49 48.79 11.50
CA TYR A 561 -28.93 47.76 10.64
C TYR A 561 -29.05 48.15 9.17
N ALA A 562 -28.17 47.61 8.34
CA ALA A 562 -28.23 47.79 6.90
C ALA A 562 -29.43 47.03 6.30
N LYS A 563 -30.26 47.74 5.53
CA LYS A 563 -31.27 47.20 4.63
C LYS A 563 -30.81 47.41 3.18
N PHE A 564 -30.36 46.34 2.53
CA PHE A 564 -29.81 46.37 1.19
C PHE A 564 -30.87 46.66 0.13
N LEU A 565 -30.52 47.48 -0.86
CA LEU A 565 -31.43 47.93 -1.90
C LEU A 565 -31.79 46.81 -2.89
N ASN A 566 -30.84 45.93 -3.18
CA ASN A 566 -31.00 44.86 -4.16
C ASN A 566 -30.48 43.53 -3.59
N PRO A 567 -31.19 42.40 -3.74
CA PRO A 567 -30.75 41.07 -3.27
C PRO A 567 -29.58 40.49 -4.11
N ARG A 568 -29.29 41.08 -5.26
CA ARG A 568 -28.13 40.76 -6.10
C ARG A 568 -27.49 42.04 -6.61
N THR A 569 -26.20 42.19 -6.37
CA THR A 569 -25.43 43.39 -6.74
C THR A 569 -24.17 42.96 -7.49
N ILE A 570 -23.91 43.54 -8.66
CA ILE A 570 -22.70 43.31 -9.44
C ILE A 570 -21.79 44.52 -9.28
N VAL A 571 -20.50 44.28 -9.06
CA VAL A 571 -19.49 45.31 -8.88
C VAL A 571 -18.31 45.01 -9.79
N GLU A 572 -17.96 45.94 -10.68
CA GLU A 572 -16.82 45.78 -11.58
C GLU A 572 -15.50 46.08 -10.87
N LEU A 573 -14.51 45.22 -11.12
CA LEU A 573 -13.17 45.31 -10.56
C LEU A 573 -12.16 45.62 -11.67
N GLN A 574 -10.99 46.12 -11.30
CA GLN A 574 -9.88 46.30 -12.23
C GLN A 574 -9.55 44.97 -12.94
N ALA A 575 -9.31 45.05 -14.25
CA ALA A 575 -9.06 43.87 -15.06
C ALA A 575 -7.73 43.19 -14.67
N ALA A 576 -7.73 41.87 -14.70
CA ALA A 576 -6.51 41.09 -14.60
C ALA A 576 -5.71 41.18 -15.91
N SER A 577 -4.39 41.33 -15.82
CA SER A 577 -3.54 41.28 -17.01
C SER A 577 -2.20 40.60 -16.72
N LEU A 578 -1.72 39.82 -17.69
CA LEU A 578 -0.42 39.17 -17.66
C LEU A 578 0.14 39.06 -19.08
N SER A 579 1.35 39.58 -19.28
CA SER A 579 2.09 39.38 -20.53
C SER A 579 2.42 37.90 -20.74
N GLY A 580 2.21 37.38 -21.94
CA GLY A 580 2.33 35.95 -22.23
C GLY A 580 1.11 35.10 -21.86
N GLY A 581 0.05 35.72 -21.32
CA GLY A 581 -1.25 35.09 -21.09
C GLY A 581 -1.44 34.44 -19.72
N ILE A 582 -2.70 34.34 -19.28
CA ILE A 582 -3.09 33.89 -17.94
C ILE A 582 -3.48 32.40 -17.97
N ALA A 583 -2.87 31.59 -17.11
CA ALA A 583 -3.19 30.16 -16.92
C ALA A 583 -3.65 29.82 -15.50
N ASP A 584 -3.47 30.73 -14.53
CA ASP A 584 -3.91 30.58 -13.15
C ASP A 584 -4.30 31.95 -12.59
N ILE A 585 -5.38 31.97 -11.81
CA ILE A 585 -5.86 33.13 -11.06
C ILE A 585 -5.95 32.71 -9.60
N SER A 586 -5.31 33.47 -8.72
CA SER A 586 -5.51 33.33 -7.28
C SER A 586 -6.00 34.64 -6.68
N ILE A 587 -7.05 34.59 -5.88
CA ILE A 587 -7.66 35.74 -5.21
C ILE A 587 -7.50 35.53 -3.71
N LEU A 588 -6.69 36.37 -3.08
CA LEU A 588 -6.65 36.52 -1.64
C LEU A 588 -7.58 37.66 -1.28
N ALA A 589 -8.71 37.34 -0.66
CA ALA A 589 -9.77 38.29 -0.33
C ALA A 589 -10.09 38.24 1.18
N GLN A 590 -9.99 39.38 1.85
CA GLN A 590 -10.64 39.58 3.14
C GLN A 590 -12.13 39.76 2.91
N MET A 591 -12.94 38.76 3.26
CA MET A 591 -14.37 38.78 2.97
C MET A 591 -15.19 38.14 4.09
N ILE A 592 -16.37 38.69 4.32
CA ILE A 592 -17.37 38.16 5.23
C ILE A 592 -18.53 37.67 4.37
N VAL A 593 -18.74 36.36 4.35
CA VAL A 593 -19.83 35.73 3.59
C VAL A 593 -20.74 35.03 4.61
N PRO A 594 -21.85 35.67 5.02
CA PRO A 594 -22.82 35.07 5.93
C PRO A 594 -23.40 33.76 5.38
N ASN A 595 -23.83 32.86 6.27
CA ASN A 595 -24.57 31.67 5.88
C ASN A 595 -25.83 32.08 5.09
N THR A 596 -26.09 31.43 3.96
CA THR A 596 -27.12 31.74 2.94
C THR A 596 -26.80 32.85 1.93
N CYS A 597 -25.67 33.56 2.08
CA CYS A 597 -25.18 34.50 1.08
C CYS A 597 -24.08 33.87 0.22
N GLU A 598 -23.82 34.47 -0.94
CA GLU A 598 -22.73 34.04 -1.83
C GLU A 598 -22.00 35.25 -2.41
N LEU A 599 -20.67 35.19 -2.42
CA LEU A 599 -19.82 36.15 -3.13
C LEU A 599 -19.06 35.40 -4.22
N ILE A 600 -19.36 35.73 -5.48
CA ILE A 600 -18.80 35.05 -6.65
C ILE A 600 -17.90 36.04 -7.38
N PHE A 601 -16.65 35.64 -7.62
CA PHE A 601 -15.79 36.34 -8.57
C PHE A 601 -16.01 35.79 -9.96
N GLU A 602 -16.16 36.68 -10.94
CA GLU A 602 -16.34 36.31 -12.34
C GLU A 602 -15.33 37.06 -13.20
N TYR A 603 -14.93 36.43 -14.30
CA TYR A 603 -14.10 37.05 -15.32
C TYR A 603 -14.77 36.98 -16.69
N GLN A 604 -14.46 37.92 -17.57
CA GLN A 604 -14.99 37.94 -18.92
C GLN A 604 -13.98 37.40 -19.92
N LYS A 605 -14.43 36.56 -20.84
CA LYS A 605 -13.69 36.15 -22.04
C LYS A 605 -14.66 36.02 -23.22
N ASP A 606 -14.26 36.52 -24.38
CA ASP A 606 -15.07 36.48 -25.62
C ASP A 606 -16.52 36.98 -25.43
N GLY A 607 -16.67 38.05 -24.63
CA GLY A 607 -17.96 38.67 -24.31
C GLY A 607 -18.83 37.91 -23.31
N LYS A 608 -18.42 36.72 -22.83
CA LYS A 608 -19.13 35.91 -21.84
C LYS A 608 -18.48 35.99 -20.47
N TRP A 609 -19.29 36.05 -19.43
CA TRP A 609 -18.85 36.03 -18.04
C TRP A 609 -18.82 34.60 -17.50
N TYR A 610 -17.70 34.23 -16.91
CA TYR A 610 -17.46 32.91 -16.31
C TYR A 610 -17.18 33.08 -14.83
N ALA A 611 -17.86 32.30 -14.00
CA ALA A 611 -17.60 32.25 -12.57
C ALA A 611 -16.26 31.56 -12.29
N VAL A 612 -15.51 32.05 -11.32
CA VAL A 612 -14.29 31.39 -10.81
C VAL A 612 -14.73 30.20 -9.95
N ASN A 613 -14.92 29.04 -10.58
CA ASN A 613 -15.34 27.79 -9.94
C ASN A 613 -14.71 26.58 -10.64
N ASN A 614 -14.94 25.36 -10.16
CA ASN A 614 -14.32 24.15 -10.71
C ASN A 614 -14.77 23.78 -12.14
N GLN A 615 -15.91 24.29 -12.63
CA GLN A 615 -16.48 23.92 -13.93
C GLN A 615 -15.96 24.78 -15.09
N THR A 616 -15.41 25.94 -14.80
CA THR A 616 -15.06 26.93 -15.83
C THR A 616 -13.56 27.00 -16.13
N ALA A 617 -12.71 26.25 -15.43
CA ALA A 617 -11.25 26.38 -15.52
C ALA A 617 -10.70 26.20 -16.95
N GLU A 618 -11.33 25.35 -17.74
CA GLU A 618 -11.00 25.15 -19.16
C GLU A 618 -11.23 26.41 -20.01
N GLN A 619 -11.98 27.39 -19.53
CA GLN A 619 -12.21 28.63 -20.27
C GLN A 619 -10.96 29.53 -20.33
N LEU A 620 -9.91 29.25 -19.54
CA LEU A 620 -8.59 29.85 -19.68
C LEU A 620 -7.76 29.30 -20.85
N LEU A 621 -8.27 28.32 -21.61
CA LEU A 621 -7.64 27.84 -22.84
C LEU A 621 -7.33 29.00 -23.80
N GLY A 622 -6.18 28.96 -24.48
CA GLY A 622 -5.74 30.06 -25.36
C GLY A 622 -4.98 31.20 -24.66
N LEU A 623 -4.75 31.10 -23.34
CA LEU A 623 -3.87 32.00 -22.58
C LEU A 623 -4.23 33.50 -22.76
N PRO A 624 -5.44 33.92 -22.35
CA PRO A 624 -5.86 35.32 -22.49
C PRO A 624 -4.92 36.25 -21.72
N ALA A 625 -4.43 37.31 -22.36
CA ALA A 625 -3.52 38.28 -21.73
C ALA A 625 -4.23 39.29 -20.82
N LEU A 626 -5.53 39.48 -21.00
CA LEU A 626 -6.35 40.41 -20.23
C LEU A 626 -7.73 39.80 -19.99
N LEU A 627 -8.19 39.85 -18.74
CA LEU A 627 -9.49 39.36 -18.30
C LEU A 627 -10.17 40.44 -17.44
N PRO A 628 -11.25 41.09 -17.92
CA PRO A 628 -12.09 41.93 -17.09
C PRO A 628 -12.65 41.13 -15.91
N LEU A 629 -12.71 41.74 -14.72
CA LEU A 629 -13.13 41.09 -13.49
C LEU A 629 -14.34 41.78 -12.87
N ARG A 630 -15.19 41.01 -12.19
CA ARG A 630 -16.26 41.54 -11.35
C ARG A 630 -16.53 40.65 -10.15
N ALA A 631 -17.10 41.24 -9.10
CA ALA A 631 -17.63 40.55 -7.94
C ALA A 631 -19.16 40.61 -7.96
N VAL A 632 -19.81 39.47 -7.77
CA VAL A 632 -21.27 39.34 -7.70
C VAL A 632 -21.65 38.99 -6.26
N PHE A 633 -22.31 39.93 -5.61
CA PHE A 633 -22.85 39.81 -4.27
C PHE A 633 -24.27 39.27 -4.36
N ILE A 634 -24.52 38.13 -3.74
CA ILE A 634 -25.83 37.47 -3.69
C ILE A 634 -26.22 37.31 -2.22
N GLY A 635 -27.41 37.79 -1.88
CA GLY A 635 -27.95 37.71 -0.53
C GLY A 635 -29.44 38.03 -0.53
N SER A 636 -29.89 38.68 0.53
CA SER A 636 -31.24 39.21 0.68
C SER A 636 -31.21 40.71 0.95
N THR A 637 -32.38 41.32 1.06
CA THR A 637 -32.46 42.73 1.49
C THR A 637 -32.00 42.92 2.94
N ASP A 638 -31.98 41.87 3.76
CA ASP A 638 -31.61 41.94 5.17
C ASP A 638 -30.17 41.52 5.47
N LEU A 639 -29.52 40.85 4.52
CA LEU A 639 -28.21 40.25 4.71
C LEU A 639 -27.45 40.15 3.38
N MET A 640 -26.21 40.63 3.36
CA MET A 640 -25.32 40.58 2.20
C MET A 640 -23.91 40.15 2.59
N PRO A 641 -23.11 39.60 1.66
CA PRO A 641 -21.68 39.47 1.85
C PRO A 641 -20.98 40.83 1.76
N ALA A 642 -19.78 40.90 2.31
CA ALA A 642 -18.91 42.07 2.23
C ALA A 642 -17.47 41.66 1.85
N LEU A 643 -16.77 42.56 1.17
CA LEU A 643 -15.42 42.37 0.65
C LEU A 643 -14.56 43.57 1.03
N ASN A 644 -13.45 43.35 1.72
CA ASN A 644 -12.44 44.38 1.91
C ASN A 644 -11.46 44.36 0.73
N LEU A 645 -11.26 45.48 0.05
CA LEU A 645 -10.30 45.63 -1.04
C LEU A 645 -8.89 45.87 -0.53
N VAL A 646 -8.75 46.61 0.57
CA VAL A 646 -7.45 46.92 1.17
C VAL A 646 -6.91 45.65 1.82
N GLY A 647 -5.70 45.25 1.43
CA GLY A 647 -5.08 43.99 1.85
C GLY A 647 -5.48 42.78 1.00
N SER A 648 -6.50 42.88 0.15
CA SER A 648 -6.88 41.83 -0.79
C SER A 648 -6.07 41.90 -2.08
N LYS A 649 -5.53 40.76 -2.52
CA LYS A 649 -4.60 40.65 -3.64
C LYS A 649 -5.13 39.69 -4.70
N LEU A 650 -4.95 40.07 -5.95
CA LEU A 650 -5.14 39.25 -7.13
C LEU A 650 -3.77 38.85 -7.67
N TYR A 651 -3.58 37.55 -7.84
CA TYR A 651 -2.43 36.97 -8.51
C TYR A 651 -2.92 36.39 -9.82
N VAL A 652 -2.27 36.76 -10.92
CA VAL A 652 -2.43 36.07 -12.20
C VAL A 652 -1.10 35.54 -12.67
N ARG A 653 -1.09 34.28 -13.08
CA ARG A 653 0.15 33.52 -13.26
C ARG A 653 0.10 32.64 -14.49
N ARG A 654 1.29 32.29 -14.97
CA ARG A 654 1.54 31.31 -16.02
C ARG A 654 2.69 30.40 -15.62
N PRO A 655 2.50 29.07 -15.57
CA PRO A 655 3.62 28.15 -15.36
C PRO A 655 4.62 28.22 -16.50
N ALA A 656 5.87 27.92 -16.20
CA ALA A 656 6.89 27.66 -17.20
C ALA A 656 6.65 26.34 -17.91
N ASN A 657 7.26 26.19 -19.09
CA ASN A 657 7.27 24.95 -19.86
C ASN A 657 8.31 23.94 -19.36
N THR A 658 9.19 24.33 -18.45
CA THR A 658 10.25 23.48 -17.90
C THR A 658 10.37 23.68 -16.40
N PHE A 659 10.84 22.66 -15.70
CA PHE A 659 11.29 22.78 -14.33
C PHE A 659 12.56 21.96 -14.12
N LYS A 660 13.36 22.40 -13.14
CA LYS A 660 14.51 21.68 -12.62
C LYS A 660 14.44 21.67 -11.10
N HIS A 661 14.26 20.50 -10.53
CA HIS A 661 14.31 20.28 -9.09
C HIS A 661 15.61 19.62 -8.70
N ILE A 662 16.19 20.08 -7.60
CA ILE A 662 17.39 19.53 -6.99
C ILE A 662 17.06 19.23 -5.53
N SER A 663 17.29 17.99 -5.08
CA SER A 663 17.14 17.63 -3.68
C SER A 663 18.28 18.21 -2.84
N THR A 664 18.06 18.35 -1.53
CA THR A 664 19.20 18.48 -0.61
C THR A 664 20.09 17.25 -0.68
N GLN A 665 21.36 17.41 -0.28
CA GLN A 665 22.33 16.31 -0.32
C GLN A 665 21.95 15.23 0.69
N ARG A 666 21.74 14.01 0.19
CA ARG A 666 21.55 12.82 1.00
C ARG A 666 22.90 12.21 1.35
N THR A 667 23.10 11.83 2.62
CA THR A 667 24.29 11.12 3.10
C THR A 667 23.88 9.75 3.63
N LEU A 668 24.54 8.70 3.16
CA LEU A 668 24.26 7.31 3.51
C LEU A 668 25.14 6.85 4.66
N GLY A 669 24.66 5.88 5.45
CA GLY A 669 25.47 5.26 6.53
C GLY A 669 26.60 4.36 6.01
N ALA A 670 26.47 3.85 4.78
CA ALA A 670 27.48 3.08 4.05
C ALA A 670 27.39 3.40 2.55
N GLY A 671 28.51 3.32 1.84
CA GLY A 671 28.53 3.56 0.39
C GLY A 671 27.80 2.46 -0.38
N THR A 672 27.06 2.84 -1.43
CA THR A 672 26.30 1.91 -2.29
C THR A 672 26.64 2.10 -3.77
N THR A 673 26.49 1.03 -4.55
CA THR A 673 26.50 1.06 -6.01
C THR A 673 25.11 0.99 -6.63
N GLN A 674 24.04 0.84 -5.83
CA GLN A 674 22.68 0.65 -6.33
C GLN A 674 21.70 1.60 -5.64
N ILE A 675 21.00 2.42 -6.43
CA ILE A 675 20.00 3.36 -5.92
C ILE A 675 18.75 3.25 -6.79
N GLU A 676 17.58 3.16 -6.17
CA GLU A 676 16.28 3.26 -6.84
C GLU A 676 15.61 4.57 -6.44
N VAL A 677 15.13 5.34 -7.42
CA VAL A 677 14.31 6.54 -7.21
C VAL A 677 12.92 6.28 -7.77
N GLN A 678 11.89 6.42 -6.94
CA GLN A 678 10.50 6.29 -7.34
C GLN A 678 9.80 7.66 -7.28
N LEU A 679 9.03 8.00 -8.30
CA LEU A 679 8.24 9.23 -8.39
C LEU A 679 6.78 8.90 -8.66
N LEU A 680 5.85 9.53 -7.95
CA LEU A 680 4.43 9.52 -8.30
C LEU A 680 4.11 10.72 -9.19
N LEU A 681 3.90 10.46 -10.47
CA LEU A 681 3.57 11.46 -11.48
C LEU A 681 2.06 11.52 -11.69
N ARG A 682 1.49 12.72 -11.67
CA ARG A 682 0.04 12.95 -11.84
C ARG A 682 -0.23 13.71 -13.13
N ASP A 683 -1.18 13.18 -13.91
CA ASP A 683 -1.53 13.62 -15.27
C ASP A 683 -0.33 13.73 -16.21
N PHE A 684 0.62 12.81 -16.05
CA PHE A 684 1.74 12.69 -16.96
C PHE A 684 1.24 12.13 -18.29
N ASP A 685 1.32 12.93 -19.34
CA ASP A 685 1.01 12.57 -20.71
C ASP A 685 2.31 12.47 -21.50
N ALA A 686 2.74 11.25 -21.82
CA ALA A 686 4.00 11.01 -22.53
C ALA A 686 4.08 11.68 -23.91
N THR A 687 2.95 12.11 -24.49
CA THR A 687 2.94 12.85 -25.76
C THR A 687 3.24 14.34 -25.59
N LYS A 688 3.04 14.89 -24.39
CA LYS A 688 3.19 16.32 -24.08
C LYS A 688 4.32 16.61 -23.10
N HIS A 689 4.65 15.63 -22.26
CA HIS A 689 5.52 15.78 -21.11
C HIS A 689 6.78 14.93 -21.24
N SER A 690 7.89 15.48 -20.74
CA SER A 690 9.12 14.73 -20.51
C SER A 690 9.56 14.87 -19.07
N LEU A 691 10.24 13.84 -18.55
CA LEU A 691 10.83 13.87 -17.22
C LEU A 691 12.09 13.00 -17.21
N THR A 692 13.21 13.62 -16.88
CA THR A 692 14.50 12.97 -16.70
C THR A 692 14.83 12.94 -15.21
N ILE A 693 15.29 11.79 -14.74
CA ILE A 693 15.74 11.58 -13.36
C ILE A 693 17.24 11.32 -13.43
N SER A 694 18.03 12.06 -12.67
CA SER A 694 19.48 11.85 -12.60
C SER A 694 19.99 12.00 -11.17
N LEU A 695 21.13 11.39 -10.87
CA LEU A 695 21.81 11.53 -9.59
C LEU A 695 23.11 12.31 -9.78
N SER A 696 23.47 13.15 -8.80
CA SER A 696 24.79 13.78 -8.77
C SER A 696 25.47 13.54 -7.43
N ASP A 697 26.74 13.11 -7.46
CA ASP A 697 27.60 12.99 -6.27
C ASP A 697 28.43 14.27 -5.99
N GLY A 698 28.17 15.34 -6.74
CA GLY A 698 28.92 16.60 -6.72
C GLY A 698 30.07 16.68 -7.73
N THR A 699 30.50 15.55 -8.31
CA THR A 699 31.56 15.48 -9.35
C THR A 699 31.01 14.96 -10.68
N ASN A 700 30.21 13.89 -10.62
CA ASN A 700 29.62 13.20 -11.74
C ASN A 700 28.10 13.32 -11.71
N THR A 701 27.48 13.18 -12.88
CA THR A 701 26.04 13.01 -13.02
C THR A 701 25.77 11.64 -13.62
N TYR A 702 24.93 10.86 -12.95
CA TYR A 702 24.56 9.51 -13.33
C TYR A 702 23.17 9.49 -13.96
N THR A 703 23.05 8.75 -15.07
CA THR A 703 21.77 8.43 -15.70
C THR A 703 21.28 7.06 -15.23
N PRO A 704 19.96 6.83 -15.16
CA PRO A 704 19.42 5.55 -14.72
C PRO A 704 19.78 4.44 -15.70
N SER A 705 20.11 3.27 -15.18
CA SER A 705 20.30 2.03 -15.95
C SER A 705 18.99 1.47 -16.50
N SER A 706 17.86 1.71 -15.82
CA SER A 706 16.53 1.37 -16.31
C SER A 706 15.48 2.31 -15.74
N VAL A 707 14.42 2.55 -16.50
CA VAL A 707 13.24 3.30 -16.08
C VAL A 707 12.00 2.47 -16.41
N SER A 708 11.08 2.34 -15.46
CA SER A 708 9.81 1.64 -15.65
C SER A 708 8.65 2.43 -15.04
N ASP A 709 7.49 2.30 -15.66
CA ASP A 709 6.26 2.97 -15.23
C ASP A 709 5.24 1.93 -14.79
N ILE A 710 4.63 2.15 -13.62
CA ILE A 710 3.55 1.33 -13.09
C ILE A 710 2.32 2.22 -12.93
N GLN A 711 1.20 1.83 -13.53
CA GLN A 711 -0.06 2.55 -13.36
C GLN A 711 -0.57 2.37 -11.93
N GLU A 712 -0.87 3.49 -11.26
CA GLU A 712 -1.56 3.53 -9.99
C GLU A 712 -2.91 4.25 -10.14
N ALA A 713 -3.76 4.20 -9.12
CA ALA A 713 -5.08 4.84 -9.13
C ALA A 713 -5.01 6.38 -9.32
N GLU A 714 -3.95 7.01 -8.82
CA GLU A 714 -3.79 8.46 -8.75
C GLU A 714 -2.81 9.04 -9.80
N GLY A 715 -2.26 8.18 -10.66
CA GLY A 715 -1.23 8.56 -11.63
C GLY A 715 -0.30 7.41 -12.01
N ILE A 716 0.91 7.75 -12.44
CA ILE A 716 1.94 6.79 -12.85
C ILE A 716 3.08 6.82 -11.82
N ARG A 717 3.45 5.66 -11.31
CA ARG A 717 4.66 5.46 -10.51
C ARG A 717 5.82 5.18 -11.44
N ARG A 718 6.72 6.16 -11.60
CA ARG A 718 7.96 5.99 -12.37
C ARG A 718 9.08 5.54 -11.43
N LYS A 719 9.71 4.40 -11.74
CA LYS A 719 10.87 3.87 -11.02
C LYS A 719 12.11 4.01 -11.90
N ALA A 720 13.16 4.61 -11.37
CA ALA A 720 14.46 4.75 -12.01
C ALA A 720 15.52 4.02 -11.19
N ASN A 721 16.15 3.01 -11.77
CA ASN A 721 17.21 2.24 -11.13
C ASN A 721 18.57 2.72 -11.61
N PHE A 722 19.49 2.96 -10.69
CA PHE A 722 20.86 3.38 -10.95
C PHE A 722 21.83 2.28 -10.54
N SER A 723 22.64 1.82 -11.50
CA SER A 723 23.77 0.92 -11.26
C SER A 723 25.06 1.72 -11.43
N LEU A 724 25.70 2.05 -10.31
CA LEU A 724 26.88 2.91 -10.24
C LEU A 724 28.15 2.06 -10.36
N GLY A 725 29.13 2.48 -11.17
CA GLY A 725 30.40 1.78 -11.32
C GLY A 725 31.32 1.85 -10.09
N THR A 726 31.06 2.80 -9.18
CA THR A 726 31.78 3.02 -7.93
C THR A 726 30.81 3.31 -6.80
N ALA A 727 31.11 2.82 -5.59
CA ALA A 727 30.26 3.07 -4.44
C ALA A 727 30.30 4.56 -4.05
N ILE A 728 29.13 5.18 -3.90
CA ILE A 728 29.00 6.57 -3.43
C ILE A 728 28.32 6.60 -2.06
N SER A 729 28.73 7.54 -1.21
CA SER A 729 28.19 7.74 0.13
C SER A 729 27.24 8.94 0.24
N SER A 730 27.16 9.77 -0.80
CA SER A 730 26.28 10.93 -0.84
C SER A 730 25.85 11.26 -2.26
N TYR A 731 24.63 11.75 -2.41
CA TYR A 731 24.10 12.18 -3.70
C TYR A 731 22.97 13.22 -3.56
N LYS A 732 22.72 13.95 -4.64
CA LYS A 732 21.51 14.75 -4.88
C LYS A 732 20.71 14.11 -6.01
N ILE A 733 19.39 14.20 -5.92
CA ILE A 733 18.47 13.79 -6.98
C ILE A 733 18.12 15.04 -7.78
N ILE A 734 18.28 14.95 -9.10
CA ILE A 734 17.94 16.02 -10.04
C ILE A 734 16.77 15.52 -10.90
N LEU A 735 15.70 16.31 -10.93
CA LEU A 735 14.51 16.05 -11.72
C LEU A 735 14.34 17.17 -12.74
N ASP A 736 14.50 16.86 -14.03
CA ASP A 736 14.33 17.80 -15.12
C ASP A 736 13.07 17.44 -15.90
N GLY A 737 12.04 18.29 -15.81
CA GLY A 737 10.76 18.07 -16.47
C GLY A 737 10.44 19.13 -17.51
N SER A 738 9.70 18.74 -18.56
CA SER A 738 9.17 19.69 -19.54
C SER A 738 7.73 19.37 -19.94
N THR A 739 7.03 20.40 -20.42
CA THR A 739 5.73 20.30 -21.10
C THR A 739 5.74 21.14 -22.37
N ASN A 740 5.02 20.68 -23.40
CA ASN A 740 4.81 21.46 -24.62
C ASN A 740 3.80 22.61 -24.44
N THR A 741 3.04 22.65 -23.34
CA THR A 741 2.06 23.71 -23.07
C THR A 741 1.94 24.04 -21.58
N PRO A 742 1.93 25.33 -21.20
CA PRO A 742 1.78 25.75 -19.80
C PRO A 742 0.36 25.54 -19.24
N LEU A 743 -0.61 25.19 -20.10
CA LEU A 743 -1.99 24.87 -19.71
C LEU A 743 -2.16 23.42 -19.24
N ASN A 744 -1.24 22.53 -19.62
CA ASN A 744 -1.24 21.12 -19.23
C ASN A 744 0.14 20.78 -18.68
N ILE A 745 0.28 20.94 -17.38
CA ILE A 745 1.47 20.57 -16.61
C ILE A 745 1.22 19.22 -15.92
N PHE A 746 2.28 18.51 -15.53
CA PHE A 746 2.17 17.40 -14.57
C PHE A 746 2.68 17.84 -13.19
N ASN A 747 2.35 17.07 -12.16
CA ASN A 747 2.80 17.28 -10.79
C ASN A 747 3.45 16.01 -10.25
N ILE A 748 4.56 16.14 -9.51
CA ILE A 748 5.19 15.03 -8.82
C ILE A 748 4.72 15.06 -7.36
N ALA A 749 3.86 14.13 -6.99
CA ALA A 749 3.20 14.10 -5.69
C ALA A 749 4.07 13.50 -4.58
N GLU A 750 4.97 12.59 -4.94
CA GLU A 750 5.81 11.86 -3.99
C GLU A 750 7.12 11.49 -4.68
N ARG A 751 8.23 11.62 -3.95
CA ARG A 751 9.53 11.03 -4.28
C ARG A 751 9.93 10.08 -3.16
N ILE A 752 10.35 8.87 -3.53
CA ILE A 752 10.97 7.90 -2.62
C ILE A 752 12.32 7.55 -3.21
N ASP A 753 13.35 7.44 -2.37
CA ASP A 753 14.64 6.95 -2.82
C ASP A 753 15.23 5.91 -1.87
N ILE A 754 15.77 4.83 -2.43
CA ILE A 754 16.24 3.64 -1.74
C ILE A 754 17.67 3.32 -2.20
N ALA A 755 18.62 3.40 -1.29
CA ALA A 755 20.01 2.98 -1.46
C ALA A 755 20.16 1.53 -0.98
N GLN A 756 20.72 0.66 -1.83
CA GLN A 756 20.78 -0.81 -1.61
C GLN A 756 22.13 -1.30 -1.11
#